data_AF-A0A5A8DBR6-F1
#
_entry.id   AF-A0A5A8DBR6-F1
#
_cell.length_a   1.000
_cell.length_b   1.000
_cell.length_c   1.000
_cell.angle_alpha   90.00
_cell.angle_beta   90.00
_cell.angle_gamma   90.00
#
_symmetry.space_group_name_H-M   'P 1'
#
loop_
_entity.id
_entity.type
_entity.pdbx_description
1 polymer ?
#
loop_
_entity_poly.entity_id
_entity_poly.type
_entity_poly.pdbx_seq_one_letter_code
_entity_poly.pdbx_strand_id
1 'polypeptide(L)'
;MRKALMARRLAVAVGCVSLLCASVAVAQTPVELARAAQSLDSSSGSIVAAALSGIIDLGASPCTRLVGTGGAGEQVDAGCSSPRRGITGLLFPAASAEDVLALGRSARADGFNRVVVIDATALTRSVWDAMKAAIAGEAATEGGSEGAPGTSLAGIAGAVVLLSNRSSDPPLTSAYSLASADGTAMGRRAAGGTEWNAGGVGLLGERLNLPVVAVSGDDAARVLRLTAENLSGHGHAPRWGARFRYFMGPAGLTSKSCLQQHQCLPIGGQSVWATIGGDVDDLAAPGAGAGTGVRPGQKGWILLAARADASALFHGRAAGHVSAVGNIIVTLAAAAALAAEQQTTDLEYRPIVALMQAETAGRAGSRRFVREAMTAPACTKEVPRSLTPYGRLGCLEPAVRPDYASLPGMRLGNASAGLAGALAVELPPSLLSLRGPGAVPQRLFLHQTVSSAPGQQAVLAMAKGVADDLRTHGRLLLPGGMVVEQGGASASRPLSESPSEVLPPSPLDSLLDPVDAGSAKAGQLLRAGSAVVSGGYAGAGNVTASLHSAADSATSGLQALSVDALTDAASFVAGLVFTMGRQGIQASGASTAPSLGASPAGLVASRSLVESLLVCFQQDAACPLAREVTGLDENTLQAFALGSGGGAGDWGGGSASQPPPLFPGIYSAPLATRGGGATVLPTWTEKLIRDTLANITANVTTSTPCATDADCRKDGASPRAECLQHSGLCGRSSAHYIDALSPAVVVQGSDPNDVDTALLTAEDPAWAEPYWSARIRAELLAVPAPDSQWAAVLAGALGTVAAAGVTLWWLRCGKADLVIL
;
A
#
# COMPACT_ATOMS: atom_id res chain seq x y z
N MET A 1 -73.77 -46.48 -17.87
CA MET A 1 -72.88 -46.64 -16.69
C MET A 1 -71.38 -46.78 -17.03
N ARG A 2 -70.93 -47.50 -18.07
CA ARG A 2 -69.49 -47.62 -18.41
C ARG A 2 -68.80 -46.32 -18.86
N LYS A 3 -69.50 -45.39 -19.54
CA LYS A 3 -68.94 -44.09 -19.97
C LYS A 3 -68.71 -43.10 -18.81
N ALA A 4 -69.56 -43.12 -17.79
CA ALA A 4 -69.41 -42.27 -16.60
C ALA A 4 -68.27 -42.74 -15.67
N LEU A 5 -68.00 -44.05 -15.62
CA LEU A 5 -66.88 -44.61 -14.87
C LEU A 5 -65.52 -44.31 -15.52
N MET A 6 -65.47 -44.26 -16.86
CA MET A 6 -64.28 -43.83 -17.60
C MET A 6 -64.01 -42.34 -17.45
N ALA A 7 -65.04 -41.49 -17.49
CA ALA A 7 -64.89 -40.04 -17.27
C ALA A 7 -64.39 -39.70 -15.86
N ARG A 8 -64.85 -40.43 -14.82
CA ARG A 8 -64.33 -40.29 -13.45
C ARG A 8 -62.88 -40.77 -13.31
N ARG A 9 -62.48 -41.85 -13.98
CA ARG A 9 -61.09 -42.33 -13.97
C ARG A 9 -60.15 -41.40 -14.75
N LEU A 10 -60.65 -40.77 -15.82
CA LEU A 10 -59.91 -39.76 -16.58
C LEU A 10 -59.74 -38.46 -15.79
N ALA A 11 -60.78 -38.01 -15.06
CA ALA A 11 -60.70 -36.81 -14.21
C ALA A 11 -59.77 -36.99 -13.00
N VAL A 12 -59.70 -38.19 -12.42
CA VAL A 12 -58.74 -38.52 -11.35
C VAL A 12 -57.31 -38.65 -11.88
N ALA A 13 -57.13 -39.21 -13.09
CA ALA A 13 -55.81 -39.28 -13.73
C ALA A 13 -55.30 -37.91 -14.16
N VAL A 14 -56.16 -37.04 -14.72
CA VAL A 14 -55.83 -35.65 -15.07
C VAL A 14 -55.60 -34.83 -13.80
N GLY A 15 -56.38 -35.03 -12.74
CA GLY A 15 -56.13 -34.41 -11.43
C GLY A 15 -54.79 -34.80 -10.81
N CYS A 16 -54.40 -36.08 -10.89
CA CYS A 16 -53.09 -36.55 -10.42
C CYS A 16 -51.93 -36.04 -11.28
N VAL A 17 -52.09 -35.96 -12.61
CA VAL A 17 -51.07 -35.39 -13.51
C VAL A 17 -50.95 -33.87 -13.31
N SER A 18 -52.04 -33.16 -13.06
CA SER A 18 -52.01 -31.73 -12.70
C SER A 18 -51.39 -31.48 -11.33
N LEU A 19 -51.60 -32.36 -10.34
CA LEU A 19 -50.93 -32.29 -9.03
C LEU A 19 -49.44 -32.66 -9.12
N LEU A 20 -49.05 -33.61 -9.97
CA LEU A 20 -47.65 -33.96 -10.25
C LEU A 20 -46.94 -32.88 -11.07
N CYS A 21 -47.61 -32.27 -12.05
CA CYS A 21 -47.09 -31.11 -12.78
C CYS A 21 -47.06 -29.86 -11.90
N ALA A 22 -47.98 -29.66 -10.96
CA ALA A 22 -47.92 -28.56 -10.00
C ALA A 22 -46.80 -28.76 -8.97
N SER A 23 -46.52 -29.99 -8.54
CA SER A 23 -45.39 -30.28 -7.64
C SER A 23 -44.02 -30.29 -8.34
N VAL A 24 -43.98 -30.52 -9.66
CA VAL A 24 -42.76 -30.32 -10.49
C VAL A 24 -42.59 -28.84 -10.90
N ALA A 25 -43.67 -28.09 -11.14
CA ALA A 25 -43.60 -26.65 -11.41
C ALA A 25 -43.19 -25.83 -10.17
N VAL A 26 -43.57 -26.27 -8.96
CA VAL A 26 -43.06 -25.67 -7.70
C VAL A 26 -41.55 -25.93 -7.50
N ALA A 27 -40.95 -26.88 -8.22
CA ALA A 27 -39.51 -27.15 -8.18
C ALA A 27 -38.70 -26.48 -9.32
N GLN A 28 -39.35 -25.79 -10.27
CA GLN A 28 -38.67 -25.18 -11.43
C GLN A 28 -39.23 -23.80 -11.82
N THR A 29 -39.17 -22.79 -10.94
CA THR A 29 -39.17 -21.39 -11.41
C THR A 29 -38.36 -20.45 -10.50
N PRO A 30 -37.02 -20.42 -10.62
CA PRO A 30 -36.23 -19.28 -10.13
C PRO A 30 -36.45 -18.00 -10.96
N VAL A 31 -37.04 -18.11 -12.16
CA VAL A 31 -37.18 -17.00 -13.12
C VAL A 31 -38.44 -16.13 -12.89
N GLU A 32 -39.55 -16.71 -12.41
CA GLU A 32 -40.79 -15.96 -12.13
C GLU A 32 -40.73 -15.24 -10.76
N LEU A 33 -40.08 -15.85 -9.74
CA LEU A 33 -39.78 -15.15 -8.48
C LEU A 33 -38.76 -14.02 -8.65
N ALA A 34 -37.80 -14.16 -9.57
CA ALA A 34 -36.85 -13.10 -9.91
C ALA A 34 -37.54 -11.88 -10.57
N ARG A 35 -38.63 -12.09 -11.33
CA ARG A 35 -39.45 -10.99 -11.87
C ARG A 35 -40.30 -10.31 -10.81
N ALA A 36 -40.80 -11.03 -9.81
CA ALA A 36 -41.54 -10.43 -8.69
C ALA A 36 -40.63 -9.61 -7.75
N ALA A 37 -39.33 -9.95 -7.65
CA ALA A 37 -38.35 -9.20 -6.85
C ALA A 37 -37.87 -7.89 -7.53
N GLN A 38 -38.00 -7.77 -8.86
CA GLN A 38 -37.62 -6.57 -9.61
C GLN A 38 -38.61 -5.40 -9.46
N SER A 39 -39.78 -5.61 -8.84
CA SER A 39 -40.78 -4.56 -8.60
C SER A 39 -40.75 -3.98 -7.18
N LEU A 40 -39.77 -4.34 -6.35
CA LEU A 40 -39.61 -3.84 -4.99
C LEU A 40 -38.32 -3.04 -4.85
N ASP A 41 -38.42 -1.95 -4.09
CA ASP A 41 -37.43 -0.88 -3.98
C ASP A 41 -36.00 -1.37 -3.67
N SER A 42 -35.03 -0.65 -4.22
CA SER A 42 -33.63 -1.05 -4.49
C SER A 42 -32.79 -1.55 -3.31
N SER A 43 -33.22 -1.32 -2.07
CA SER A 43 -32.52 -1.77 -0.86
C SER A 43 -33.00 -3.13 -0.32
N SER A 44 -34.24 -3.53 -0.63
CA SER A 44 -34.88 -4.72 -0.04
C SER A 44 -34.81 -5.96 -0.95
N GLY A 45 -34.67 -5.78 -2.27
CA GLY A 45 -34.55 -6.88 -3.23
C GLY A 45 -33.26 -7.71 -3.11
N SER A 46 -32.16 -7.09 -2.65
CA SER A 46 -30.86 -7.76 -2.41
C SER A 46 -30.92 -8.77 -1.26
N ILE A 47 -31.59 -8.39 -0.16
CA ILE A 47 -31.68 -9.19 1.07
C ILE A 47 -32.57 -10.42 0.86
N VAL A 48 -33.66 -10.29 0.09
CA VAL A 48 -34.59 -11.39 -0.18
C VAL A 48 -34.02 -12.36 -1.23
N ALA A 49 -33.27 -11.89 -2.22
CA ALA A 49 -32.57 -12.75 -3.19
C ALA A 49 -31.41 -13.55 -2.56
N ALA A 50 -30.68 -12.96 -1.60
CA ALA A 50 -29.65 -13.65 -0.82
C ALA A 50 -30.25 -14.73 0.11
N ALA A 51 -31.39 -14.44 0.74
CA ALA A 51 -32.12 -15.39 1.59
C ALA A 51 -32.67 -16.60 0.81
N LEU A 52 -33.00 -16.45 -0.48
CA LEU A 52 -33.52 -17.52 -1.34
C LEU A 52 -32.42 -18.35 -2.03
N SER A 53 -31.18 -17.86 -2.11
CA SER A 53 -30.06 -18.53 -2.82
C SER A 53 -29.02 -19.18 -1.89
N GLY A 54 -28.99 -18.84 -0.60
CA GLY A 54 -28.03 -19.39 0.36
C GLY A 54 -26.57 -18.98 0.08
N ILE A 55 -26.36 -17.93 -0.73
CA ILE A 55 -25.06 -17.34 -1.06
C ILE A 55 -24.93 -16.01 -0.32
N ILE A 56 -23.82 -15.82 0.38
CA ILE A 56 -23.53 -14.59 1.15
C ILE A 56 -22.19 -14.04 0.67
N ASP A 57 -22.18 -12.82 0.14
CA ASP A 57 -20.95 -12.12 -0.21
C ASP A 57 -20.21 -11.68 1.07
N LEU A 58 -18.88 -11.84 1.07
CA LEU A 58 -18.01 -11.38 2.15
C LEU A 58 -17.38 -10.03 1.78
N GLY A 59 -17.33 -9.10 2.74
CA GLY A 59 -16.52 -7.88 2.69
C GLY A 59 -15.03 -8.19 2.91
N ALA A 60 -14.50 -9.09 2.10
CA ALA A 60 -13.16 -9.66 2.25
C ALA A 60 -12.12 -8.81 1.52
N SER A 61 -11.01 -8.52 2.20
CA SER A 61 -9.82 -7.90 1.59
C SER A 61 -8.95 -9.00 0.97
N PRO A 62 -8.76 -9.04 -0.36
CA PRO A 62 -8.02 -10.11 -1.01
C PRO A 62 -6.51 -9.92 -0.90
N CYS A 63 -5.77 -11.04 -0.87
CA CYS A 63 -4.37 -11.08 -1.20
C CYS A 63 -4.23 -11.01 -2.72
N THR A 64 -3.51 -10.01 -3.20
CA THR A 64 -3.32 -9.70 -4.62
C THR A 64 -2.02 -10.27 -5.15
N ARG A 65 -1.99 -10.64 -6.43
CA ARG A 65 -0.77 -11.07 -7.10
C ARG A 65 -0.04 -9.87 -7.67
N LEU A 66 1.27 -9.82 -7.42
CA LEU A 66 2.18 -8.85 -8.01
C LEU A 66 3.20 -9.60 -8.88
N VAL A 67 3.39 -9.10 -10.10
CA VAL A 67 4.38 -9.64 -11.04
C VAL A 67 5.55 -8.66 -11.15
N GLY A 68 6.76 -9.19 -11.15
CA GLY A 68 7.99 -8.44 -11.18
C GLY A 68 8.93 -8.94 -12.27
N THR A 69 9.76 -8.03 -12.76
CA THR A 69 10.94 -8.35 -13.58
C THR A 69 12.14 -7.84 -12.81
N GLY A 70 13.07 -8.73 -12.46
CA GLY A 70 14.32 -8.42 -11.77
C GLY A 70 15.50 -8.25 -12.71
N GLY A 71 16.68 -8.06 -12.13
CA GLY A 71 17.96 -8.03 -12.87
C GLY A 71 18.13 -9.23 -13.80
N ALA A 72 18.73 -9.00 -14.98
CA ALA A 72 18.85 -9.98 -16.07
C ALA A 72 17.52 -10.56 -16.60
N GLY A 73 16.38 -9.92 -16.31
CA GLY A 73 15.05 -10.34 -16.79
C GLY A 73 14.42 -11.49 -16.01
N GLU A 74 14.92 -11.79 -14.81
CA GLU A 74 14.37 -12.84 -13.95
C GLU A 74 12.92 -12.54 -13.56
N GLN A 75 12.04 -13.55 -13.59
CA GLN A 75 10.68 -13.42 -13.11
C GLN A 75 10.68 -13.37 -11.57
N VAL A 76 10.01 -12.35 -11.02
CA VAL A 76 9.70 -12.26 -9.60
C VAL A 76 8.18 -12.26 -9.48
N ASP A 77 7.61 -12.96 -8.52
CA ASP A 77 6.18 -13.13 -8.42
C ASP A 77 5.81 -13.26 -6.94
N ALA A 78 4.80 -12.54 -6.51
CA ALA A 78 4.41 -12.45 -5.11
C ALA A 78 2.89 -12.43 -4.95
N GLY A 79 2.42 -12.81 -3.77
CA GLY A 79 1.01 -12.75 -3.40
C GLY A 79 0.18 -13.92 -3.95
N CYS A 80 -1.11 -13.69 -4.15
CA CYS A 80 -2.11 -14.76 -4.28
C CYS A 80 -3.00 -14.64 -5.52
N SER A 81 -3.47 -15.77 -6.05
CA SER A 81 -4.45 -15.79 -7.15
C SER A 81 -5.31 -17.04 -7.08
N SER A 82 -6.56 -16.93 -7.53
CA SER A 82 -7.42 -18.09 -7.82
C SER A 82 -7.25 -18.58 -9.25
N PRO A 83 -7.67 -19.83 -9.55
CA PRO A 83 -7.89 -20.27 -10.93
C PRO A 83 -8.94 -19.42 -11.66
N ARG A 84 -8.90 -19.41 -12.99
CA ARG A 84 -9.78 -18.58 -13.85
C ARG A 84 -11.28 -18.86 -13.67
N ARG A 85 -11.66 -20.10 -13.38
CA ARG A 85 -13.07 -20.50 -13.14
C ARG A 85 -13.53 -20.22 -11.70
N GLY A 86 -12.64 -19.69 -10.86
CA GLY A 86 -12.81 -19.68 -9.41
C GLY A 86 -12.61 -21.07 -8.81
N ILE A 87 -12.61 -21.13 -7.48
CA ILE A 87 -12.40 -22.36 -6.73
C ILE A 87 -13.30 -22.37 -5.50
N THR A 88 -13.79 -23.55 -5.12
CA THR A 88 -14.70 -23.74 -3.99
C THR A 88 -14.17 -24.84 -3.09
N GLY A 89 -14.32 -24.68 -1.78
CA GLY A 89 -14.00 -25.71 -0.78
C GLY A 89 -14.75 -25.51 0.53
N LEU A 90 -14.75 -26.56 1.35
CA LEU A 90 -15.42 -26.62 2.65
C LEU A 90 -14.60 -25.94 3.74
N LEU A 91 -15.23 -25.21 4.65
CA LEU A 91 -14.56 -24.46 5.72
C LEU A 91 -14.11 -25.36 6.86
N PHE A 92 -12.83 -25.27 7.23
CA PHE A 92 -12.28 -25.93 8.42
C PHE A 92 -11.20 -25.06 9.08
N PRO A 93 -11.11 -25.06 10.42
CA PRO A 93 -10.08 -24.29 11.10
C PRO A 93 -8.72 -24.98 11.00
N ALA A 94 -7.65 -24.20 11.01
CA ALA A 94 -6.30 -24.67 11.27
C ALA A 94 -5.55 -23.67 12.14
N ALA A 95 -4.70 -24.17 13.04
CA ALA A 95 -3.84 -23.34 13.88
C ALA A 95 -2.36 -23.57 13.60
N SER A 96 -2.03 -24.65 12.88
CA SER A 96 -0.66 -25.08 12.65
C SER A 96 -0.45 -25.64 11.24
N ALA A 97 0.83 -25.78 10.85
CA ALA A 97 1.21 -26.43 9.60
C ALA A 97 0.71 -27.89 9.52
N GLU A 98 0.71 -28.59 10.65
CA GLU A 98 0.24 -29.98 10.74
C GLU A 98 -1.26 -30.09 10.44
N ASP A 99 -2.07 -29.15 10.95
CA ASP A 99 -3.50 -29.09 10.68
C ASP A 99 -3.77 -28.88 9.19
N VAL A 100 -3.04 -27.95 8.54
CA VAL A 100 -3.18 -27.69 7.11
C VAL A 100 -2.86 -28.94 6.29
N LEU A 101 -1.77 -29.64 6.61
CA LEU A 101 -1.41 -30.89 5.95
C LEU A 101 -2.42 -32.02 6.21
N ALA A 102 -2.99 -32.09 7.42
CA ALA A 102 -4.06 -33.03 7.75
C ALA A 102 -5.34 -32.75 6.95
N LEU A 103 -5.74 -31.48 6.83
CA LEU A 103 -6.86 -31.06 6.00
C LEU A 103 -6.62 -31.40 4.53
N GLY A 104 -5.41 -31.16 4.00
CA GLY A 104 -5.04 -31.56 2.65
C GLY A 104 -5.09 -33.07 2.43
N ARG A 105 -4.72 -33.89 3.41
CA ARG A 105 -4.87 -35.37 3.33
C ARG A 105 -6.33 -35.79 3.37
N SER A 106 -7.14 -35.17 4.23
CA SER A 106 -8.59 -35.41 4.31
C SER A 106 -9.31 -35.05 3.00
N ALA A 107 -8.94 -33.93 2.40
CA ALA A 107 -9.46 -33.46 1.10
C ALA A 107 -9.24 -34.51 0.00
N ARG A 108 -8.03 -35.07 -0.08
CA ARG A 108 -7.68 -36.10 -1.05
C ARG A 108 -8.43 -37.41 -0.80
N ALA A 109 -8.71 -37.74 0.46
CA ALA A 109 -9.41 -38.95 0.83
C ALA A 109 -10.90 -38.93 0.47
N ASP A 110 -11.57 -37.79 0.63
CA ASP A 110 -13.01 -37.67 0.35
C ASP A 110 -13.36 -36.96 -0.96
N GLY A 111 -12.37 -36.40 -1.66
CA GLY A 111 -12.55 -35.76 -2.96
C GLY A 111 -13.10 -34.33 -2.89
N PHE A 112 -13.21 -33.72 -1.70
CA PHE A 112 -13.66 -32.33 -1.58
C PHE A 112 -12.55 -31.39 -1.17
N ASN A 113 -12.47 -30.26 -1.86
CA ASN A 113 -11.56 -29.20 -1.49
C ASN A 113 -11.85 -28.62 -0.09
N ARG A 114 -10.81 -28.12 0.54
CA ARG A 114 -10.86 -27.48 1.86
C ARG A 114 -10.47 -26.01 1.77
N VAL A 115 -11.13 -25.18 2.55
CA VAL A 115 -10.78 -23.79 2.78
C VAL A 115 -10.33 -23.69 4.22
N VAL A 116 -9.09 -23.25 4.41
CA VAL A 116 -8.50 -23.14 5.74
C VAL A 116 -8.93 -21.82 6.36
N VAL A 117 -9.49 -21.89 7.57
CA VAL A 117 -9.83 -20.72 8.38
C VAL A 117 -8.76 -20.59 9.45
N ILE A 118 -7.97 -19.53 9.39
CA ILE A 118 -6.85 -19.29 10.31
C ILE A 118 -6.99 -17.94 10.99
N ASP A 119 -6.53 -17.87 12.23
CA ASP A 119 -6.27 -16.58 12.88
C ASP A 119 -5.05 -15.91 12.23
N ALA A 120 -5.02 -14.58 12.15
CA ALA A 120 -3.91 -13.84 11.56
C ALA A 120 -2.55 -14.19 12.21
N THR A 121 -2.54 -14.53 13.49
CA THR A 121 -1.35 -14.87 14.26
C THR A 121 -0.77 -16.25 13.90
N ALA A 122 -1.60 -17.12 13.29
CA ALA A 122 -1.18 -18.42 12.79
C ALA A 122 -0.55 -18.35 11.38
N LEU A 123 -0.52 -17.17 10.74
CA LEU A 123 0.07 -16.97 9.42
C LEU A 123 1.61 -16.94 9.50
N THR A 124 2.19 -18.10 9.76
CA THR A 124 3.64 -18.31 9.87
C THR A 124 4.22 -18.87 8.56
N ARG A 125 5.56 -18.83 8.43
CA ARG A 125 6.26 -19.43 7.28
C ARG A 125 5.92 -20.91 7.11
N SER A 126 5.86 -21.68 8.21
CA SER A 126 5.55 -23.10 8.17
C SER A 126 4.10 -23.37 7.72
N VAL A 127 3.14 -22.56 8.16
CA VAL A 127 1.74 -22.65 7.70
C VAL A 127 1.62 -22.29 6.22
N TRP A 128 2.35 -21.28 5.75
CA TRP A 128 2.40 -20.91 4.34
C TRP A 128 2.98 -22.03 3.46
N ASP A 129 4.10 -22.62 3.88
CA ASP A 129 4.73 -23.74 3.16
C ASP A 129 3.85 -25.00 3.20
N ALA A 130 3.15 -25.26 4.30
CA ALA A 130 2.15 -26.32 4.39
C ALA A 130 0.97 -26.10 3.44
N MET A 131 0.49 -24.85 3.30
CA MET A 131 -0.54 -24.50 2.32
C MET A 131 -0.05 -24.77 0.90
N LYS A 132 1.17 -24.35 0.55
CA LYS A 132 1.81 -24.64 -0.75
C LYS A 132 1.86 -26.15 -1.05
N ALA A 133 2.25 -26.96 -0.07
CA ALA A 133 2.33 -28.42 -0.22
C ALA A 133 0.96 -29.12 -0.33
N ALA A 134 -0.10 -28.47 0.14
CA ALA A 134 -1.44 -29.05 0.25
C ALA A 134 -2.45 -28.57 -0.80
N ILE A 135 -2.05 -27.72 -1.76
CA ILE A 135 -2.93 -27.16 -2.81
C ILE A 135 -3.68 -28.25 -3.60
N ALA A 136 -4.95 -27.99 -3.93
CA ALA A 136 -5.75 -28.80 -4.86
C ALA A 136 -5.21 -28.71 -6.31
N GLY A 137 -5.04 -29.85 -7.02
CA GLY A 137 -4.30 -29.97 -8.31
C GLY A 137 -4.78 -29.07 -9.46
N GLU A 138 -4.05 -28.79 -10.57
CA GLU A 138 -2.93 -29.43 -11.31
C GLU A 138 -1.48 -29.08 -10.89
N ALA A 139 -1.28 -28.21 -9.89
CA ALA A 139 0.01 -27.55 -9.64
C ALA A 139 1.12 -28.38 -8.95
N ALA A 140 1.03 -29.71 -8.93
CA ALA A 140 2.03 -30.59 -8.28
C ALA A 140 3.11 -31.13 -9.24
N THR A 141 3.20 -30.65 -10.48
CA THR A 141 4.22 -31.09 -11.44
C THR A 141 4.99 -29.91 -12.03
N GLU A 142 5.87 -29.31 -11.23
CA GLU A 142 7.10 -28.76 -11.80
C GLU A 142 7.97 -29.95 -12.24
N GLY A 143 7.98 -30.26 -13.54
CA GLY A 143 9.00 -31.10 -14.17
C GLY A 143 8.62 -32.52 -14.65
N GLY A 144 7.35 -32.87 -14.78
CA GLY A 144 6.92 -34.20 -15.27
C GLY A 144 6.16 -34.15 -16.59
N SER A 145 6.61 -34.91 -17.58
CA SER A 145 5.99 -35.12 -18.89
C SER A 145 4.47 -35.32 -18.86
N GLU A 146 3.78 -34.81 -19.88
CA GLU A 146 2.36 -35.01 -20.21
C GLU A 146 1.84 -36.40 -19.76
N GLY A 147 1.14 -36.41 -18.62
CA GLY A 147 0.45 -37.57 -18.09
C GLY A 147 -1.03 -37.26 -17.94
N ALA A 148 -1.85 -37.98 -18.72
CA ALA A 148 -3.30 -38.20 -18.65
C ALA A 148 -4.23 -37.03 -18.21
N PRO A 149 -5.25 -36.66 -19.03
CA PRO A 149 -6.25 -35.68 -18.61
C PRO A 149 -7.16 -36.25 -17.51
N GLY A 150 -7.26 -35.56 -16.37
CA GLY A 150 -8.52 -35.57 -15.59
C GLY A 150 -8.51 -35.85 -14.08
N THR A 151 -7.39 -36.07 -13.38
CA THR A 151 -7.43 -36.20 -11.92
C THR A 151 -7.04 -34.91 -11.21
N SER A 152 -7.99 -33.97 -11.06
CA SER A 152 -7.85 -32.89 -10.09
C SER A 152 -7.85 -33.51 -8.70
N LEU A 153 -6.67 -33.61 -8.08
CA LEU A 153 -6.55 -34.06 -6.70
C LEU A 153 -7.11 -32.97 -5.79
N ALA A 154 -8.21 -33.26 -5.11
CA ALA A 154 -8.77 -32.36 -4.11
C ALA A 154 -7.71 -32.02 -3.04
N GLY A 155 -7.75 -30.79 -2.53
CA GLY A 155 -6.73 -30.28 -1.61
C GLY A 155 -7.18 -28.99 -0.95
N ILE A 156 -6.24 -28.13 -0.60
CA ILE A 156 -6.53 -26.77 -0.15
C ILE A 156 -6.89 -25.90 -1.35
N ALA A 157 -8.07 -25.31 -1.30
CA ALA A 157 -8.65 -24.45 -2.34
C ALA A 157 -8.57 -22.96 -2.04
N GLY A 158 -8.36 -22.59 -0.77
CA GLY A 158 -8.48 -21.21 -0.32
C GLY A 158 -8.07 -21.07 1.14
N ALA A 159 -7.80 -19.85 1.57
CA ALA A 159 -7.67 -19.52 2.99
C ALA A 159 -8.46 -18.25 3.34
N VAL A 160 -9.08 -18.27 4.52
CA VAL A 160 -9.72 -17.11 5.13
C VAL A 160 -8.96 -16.77 6.41
N VAL A 161 -8.40 -15.57 6.45
CA VAL A 161 -7.63 -15.04 7.58
C VAL A 161 -8.54 -14.14 8.42
N LEU A 162 -8.62 -14.42 9.71
CA LEU A 162 -9.41 -13.65 10.66
C LEU A 162 -8.52 -12.57 11.29
N LEU A 163 -8.81 -11.28 11.02
CA LEU A 163 -8.02 -10.16 11.56
C LEU A 163 -8.49 -9.67 12.93
N SER A 164 -9.80 -9.77 13.22
CA SER A 164 -10.38 -9.58 14.56
C SER A 164 -11.84 -10.03 14.54
N ASN A 165 -12.30 -10.69 15.61
CA ASN A 165 -13.59 -11.36 15.68
C ASN A 165 -14.73 -10.45 16.19
N ARG A 166 -14.45 -9.27 16.76
CA ARG A 166 -15.49 -8.31 17.19
C ARG A 166 -15.01 -6.86 17.12
N SER A 167 -15.95 -5.92 16.94
CA SER A 167 -15.75 -4.48 17.15
C SER A 167 -15.34 -4.11 18.58
N SER A 168 -15.45 -5.05 19.53
CA SER A 168 -15.14 -4.90 20.96
C SER A 168 -14.07 -5.88 21.47
N ASP A 169 -13.52 -6.75 20.61
CA ASP A 169 -12.44 -7.65 21.03
C ASP A 169 -11.15 -6.85 21.18
N PRO A 170 -10.24 -7.27 22.09
CA PRO A 170 -8.96 -6.63 22.18
C PRO A 170 -8.29 -6.65 20.79
N PRO A 171 -7.50 -5.60 20.48
CA PRO A 171 -6.53 -5.60 19.41
C PRO A 171 -5.89 -6.96 19.10
N LEU A 172 -5.42 -7.20 17.87
CA LEU A 172 -4.46 -8.28 17.62
C LEU A 172 -3.29 -8.13 18.63
N THR A 173 -3.31 -8.94 19.69
CA THR A 173 -2.41 -8.80 20.85
C THR A 173 -1.07 -9.49 20.63
N SER A 174 -0.90 -10.18 19.50
CA SER A 174 0.39 -10.71 19.08
C SER A 174 0.78 -10.11 17.74
N ALA A 175 1.91 -9.42 17.77
CA ALA A 175 2.49 -8.79 16.60
C ALA A 175 3.19 -9.86 15.74
N TYR A 176 2.95 -9.82 14.42
CA TYR A 176 3.62 -10.65 13.43
C TYR A 176 4.08 -9.82 12.23
N SER A 177 5.29 -10.09 11.72
CA SER A 177 5.93 -9.29 10.67
C SER A 177 6.01 -10.11 9.38
N LEU A 178 5.31 -9.66 8.32
CA LEU A 178 5.29 -10.37 7.04
C LEU A 178 6.43 -9.95 6.10
N ALA A 179 7.11 -8.84 6.42
CA ALA A 179 8.32 -8.39 5.75
C ALA A 179 9.46 -9.41 5.85
N SER A 180 10.49 -9.24 5.02
CA SER A 180 11.71 -10.04 5.07
C SER A 180 12.50 -9.77 6.35
N ALA A 181 13.45 -10.66 6.66
CA ALA A 181 14.36 -10.50 7.80
C ALA A 181 15.20 -9.21 7.70
N ASP A 182 15.45 -8.73 6.48
CA ASP A 182 16.18 -7.49 6.24
C ASP A 182 15.30 -6.24 6.38
N GLY A 183 13.99 -6.39 6.64
CA GLY A 183 13.03 -5.30 6.79
C GLY A 183 12.41 -4.81 5.47
N THR A 184 12.74 -5.45 4.34
CA THR A 184 12.15 -5.11 3.04
C THR A 184 10.78 -5.79 2.85
N ALA A 185 9.85 -5.09 2.18
CA ALA A 185 8.54 -5.65 1.83
C ALA A 185 8.59 -6.44 0.51
N MET A 186 8.76 -5.74 -0.63
CA MET A 186 8.78 -6.32 -1.98
C MET A 186 10.15 -6.17 -2.67
N GLY A 187 11.19 -5.74 -1.95
CA GLY A 187 12.58 -5.73 -2.44
C GLY A 187 13.33 -7.01 -2.07
N ARG A 188 14.26 -7.48 -2.92
CA ARG A 188 15.16 -8.58 -2.53
C ARG A 188 16.22 -8.08 -1.54
N ARG A 189 16.85 -9.06 -0.86
CA ARG A 189 17.85 -8.94 0.20
C ARG A 189 18.68 -7.66 0.12
N ALA A 190 18.74 -6.89 1.21
CA ALA A 190 19.64 -5.74 1.28
C ALA A 190 21.10 -6.22 1.18
N ALA A 191 21.94 -5.50 0.44
CA ALA A 191 23.36 -5.76 0.40
C ALA A 191 23.95 -5.84 1.82
N GLY A 192 24.60 -6.96 2.17
CA GLY A 192 25.29 -7.15 3.45
C GLY A 192 24.59 -8.05 4.48
N GLY A 193 23.39 -8.59 4.20
CA GLY A 193 22.79 -9.69 4.98
C GLY A 193 22.45 -9.38 6.44
N THR A 194 22.24 -8.10 6.77
CA THR A 194 21.87 -7.65 8.13
C THR A 194 20.37 -7.79 8.35
N GLU A 195 19.98 -8.53 9.39
CA GLU A 195 18.57 -8.77 9.73
C GLU A 195 17.98 -7.63 10.58
N TRP A 196 17.60 -6.52 9.93
CA TRP A 196 16.95 -5.39 10.60
C TRP A 196 15.62 -5.80 11.27
N ASN A 197 14.90 -6.72 10.66
CA ASN A 197 13.61 -7.25 11.12
C ASN A 197 13.73 -8.74 11.43
N ALA A 198 14.43 -9.11 12.51
CA ALA A 198 14.66 -10.51 12.89
C ALA A 198 13.38 -11.37 13.03
N GLY A 199 12.21 -10.74 13.29
CA GLY A 199 10.91 -11.43 13.32
C GLY A 199 10.23 -11.58 11.96
N GLY A 200 10.84 -11.11 10.87
CA GLY A 200 10.29 -11.12 9.53
C GLY A 200 10.26 -12.50 8.89
N VAL A 201 9.07 -12.94 8.46
CA VAL A 201 8.89 -14.25 7.79
C VAL A 201 9.00 -14.20 6.25
N GLY A 202 9.10 -13.00 5.67
CA GLY A 202 9.32 -12.81 4.24
C GLY A 202 8.18 -13.30 3.34
N LEU A 203 6.93 -13.32 3.85
CA LEU A 203 5.78 -13.83 3.10
C LEU A 203 5.28 -12.86 2.03
N LEU A 204 5.57 -11.57 2.15
CA LEU A 204 5.17 -10.57 1.13
C LEU A 204 5.88 -10.76 -0.22
N GLY A 205 7.05 -11.39 -0.23
CA GLY A 205 7.81 -11.68 -1.45
C GLY A 205 7.53 -13.07 -2.04
N GLU A 206 6.60 -13.84 -1.48
CA GLU A 206 6.33 -15.22 -1.86
C GLU A 206 5.05 -15.34 -2.67
N ARG A 207 5.07 -16.24 -3.66
CA ARG A 207 3.89 -16.58 -4.45
C ARG A 207 3.12 -17.75 -3.84
N LEU A 208 1.80 -17.62 -3.78
CA LEU A 208 0.87 -18.68 -3.42
C LEU A 208 -0.21 -18.84 -4.48
N ASN A 209 -0.26 -20.01 -5.12
CA ASN A 209 -1.24 -20.33 -6.17
C ASN A 209 -2.62 -20.73 -5.60
N LEU A 210 -3.06 -20.05 -4.54
CA LEU A 210 -4.40 -20.20 -3.97
C LEU A 210 -4.91 -18.84 -3.49
N PRO A 211 -6.22 -18.58 -3.53
CA PRO A 211 -6.79 -17.33 -3.06
C PRO A 211 -6.81 -17.25 -1.52
N VAL A 212 -6.22 -16.19 -0.99
CA VAL A 212 -6.27 -15.86 0.44
C VAL A 212 -7.04 -14.57 0.61
N VAL A 213 -7.98 -14.54 1.55
CA VAL A 213 -8.73 -13.31 1.88
C VAL A 213 -8.70 -13.05 3.38
N ALA A 214 -8.72 -11.78 3.77
CA ALA A 214 -8.90 -11.37 5.14
C ALA A 214 -10.33 -10.90 5.40
N VAL A 215 -10.86 -11.26 6.57
CA VAL A 215 -12.17 -10.78 7.07
C VAL A 215 -12.02 -10.28 8.49
N SER A 216 -12.91 -9.36 8.88
CA SER A 216 -12.95 -8.75 10.21
C SER A 216 -14.40 -8.49 10.65
N GLY A 217 -14.65 -8.34 11.95
CA GLY A 217 -15.96 -7.96 12.46
C GLY A 217 -17.04 -9.02 12.19
N ASP A 218 -18.21 -8.58 11.73
CA ASP A 218 -19.37 -9.46 11.53
C ASP A 218 -19.10 -10.62 10.55
N ASP A 219 -18.29 -10.38 9.52
CA ASP A 219 -17.91 -11.41 8.56
C ASP A 219 -16.98 -12.46 9.19
N ALA A 220 -16.05 -12.05 10.05
CA ALA A 220 -15.20 -12.98 10.80
C ALA A 220 -16.03 -13.85 11.75
N ALA A 221 -16.96 -13.24 12.51
CA ALA A 221 -17.86 -13.96 13.39
C ALA A 221 -18.76 -14.95 12.62
N ARG A 222 -19.23 -14.55 11.43
CA ARG A 222 -20.01 -15.42 10.53
C ARG A 222 -19.20 -16.61 10.05
N VAL A 223 -17.98 -16.39 9.55
CA VAL A 223 -17.09 -17.46 9.08
C VAL A 223 -16.81 -18.46 10.20
N LEU A 224 -16.50 -17.98 11.41
CA LEU A 224 -16.26 -18.83 12.58
C LEU A 224 -17.46 -19.69 12.95
N ARG A 225 -18.68 -19.11 12.96
CA ARG A 225 -19.92 -19.85 13.24
C ARG A 225 -20.12 -21.00 12.25
N LEU A 226 -20.03 -20.72 10.96
CA LEU A 226 -20.22 -21.74 9.92
C LEU A 226 -19.13 -22.81 9.94
N THR A 227 -17.90 -22.42 10.30
CA THR A 227 -16.79 -23.36 10.49
C THR A 227 -17.04 -24.30 11.67
N ALA A 228 -17.57 -23.79 12.78
CA ALA A 228 -17.94 -24.61 13.93
C ALA A 228 -19.10 -25.59 13.61
N GLU A 229 -20.06 -25.17 12.79
CA GLU A 229 -21.15 -26.04 12.31
C GLU A 229 -20.61 -27.23 11.48
N ASN A 230 -19.55 -27.03 10.68
CA ASN A 230 -18.91 -28.12 9.94
C ASN A 230 -18.19 -29.15 10.83
N LEU A 231 -17.79 -28.76 12.05
CA LEU A 231 -17.08 -29.60 13.02
C LEU A 231 -18.01 -30.38 13.94
N SER A 232 -19.19 -29.86 14.25
CA SER A 232 -20.13 -30.44 15.23
C SER A 232 -20.78 -31.76 14.81
N GLY A 233 -20.30 -32.40 13.74
CA GLY A 233 -20.65 -33.78 13.40
C GLY A 233 -22.09 -33.99 12.92
N HIS A 234 -22.82 -32.94 12.54
CA HIS A 234 -24.08 -33.08 11.81
C HIS A 234 -23.76 -33.50 10.36
N GLY A 235 -23.30 -34.74 10.18
CA GLY A 235 -22.82 -35.35 8.93
C GLY A 235 -23.86 -35.49 7.82
N HIS A 236 -24.89 -34.64 7.79
CA HIS A 236 -25.83 -34.53 6.70
C HIS A 236 -25.58 -33.21 5.98
N ALA A 237 -25.43 -33.32 4.66
CA ALA A 237 -25.43 -32.16 3.79
C ALA A 237 -26.69 -31.30 4.02
N PRO A 238 -26.59 -29.98 3.80
CA PRO A 238 -25.43 -29.27 3.25
C PRO A 238 -24.34 -28.92 4.26
N ARG A 239 -23.09 -28.91 3.81
CA ARG A 239 -21.95 -28.38 4.57
C ARG A 239 -21.63 -26.96 4.13
N TRP A 240 -20.96 -26.17 4.95
CA TRP A 240 -20.61 -24.80 4.58
C TRP A 240 -19.26 -24.72 3.88
N GLY A 241 -19.22 -23.98 2.79
CA GLY A 241 -18.01 -23.72 2.01
C GLY A 241 -17.87 -22.27 1.61
N ALA A 242 -16.70 -21.94 1.07
CA ALA A 242 -16.43 -20.65 0.45
C ALA A 242 -16.05 -20.84 -1.02
N ARG A 243 -16.47 -19.90 -1.86
CA ARG A 243 -16.08 -19.77 -3.26
C ARG A 243 -15.29 -18.49 -3.47
N PHE A 244 -14.16 -18.62 -4.15
CA PHE A 244 -13.26 -17.51 -4.45
C PHE A 244 -13.14 -17.31 -5.96
N ARG A 245 -13.21 -16.04 -6.38
CA ARG A 245 -12.94 -15.61 -7.75
C ARG A 245 -11.97 -14.43 -7.68
N TYR A 246 -10.68 -14.69 -7.80
CA TYR A 246 -9.59 -13.71 -7.75
C TYR A 246 -8.51 -14.10 -8.77
N PHE A 247 -8.88 -14.24 -10.04
CA PHE A 247 -7.93 -14.57 -11.09
C PHE A 247 -7.15 -13.32 -11.51
N MET A 248 -5.83 -13.37 -11.36
CA MET A 248 -4.90 -12.25 -11.59
C MET A 248 -3.80 -12.67 -12.57
N GLY A 249 -4.21 -12.98 -13.81
CA GLY A 249 -3.31 -13.35 -14.92
C GLY A 249 -2.76 -14.79 -14.86
N PRO A 250 -2.22 -15.30 -15.99
CA PRO A 250 -1.66 -16.65 -16.09
C PRO A 250 -0.33 -16.80 -15.33
N ALA A 251 0.08 -18.04 -15.05
CA ALA A 251 1.42 -18.34 -14.57
C ALA A 251 2.49 -17.91 -15.61
N GLY A 252 3.69 -17.57 -15.15
CA GLY A 252 4.78 -17.12 -16.03
C GLY A 252 4.71 -15.66 -16.49
N LEU A 253 3.65 -14.92 -16.13
CA LEU A 253 3.51 -13.50 -16.46
C LEU A 253 4.56 -12.67 -15.69
N THR A 254 5.30 -11.82 -16.40
CA THR A 254 6.29 -10.87 -15.84
C THR A 254 5.81 -9.43 -16.01
N SER A 255 6.35 -8.48 -15.23
CA SER A 255 5.99 -7.06 -15.41
C SER A 255 6.31 -6.54 -16.82
N LYS A 256 7.44 -6.96 -17.41
CA LYS A 256 7.80 -6.60 -18.78
C LYS A 256 6.78 -7.09 -19.80
N SER A 257 6.48 -8.40 -19.77
CA SER A 257 5.53 -8.99 -20.73
C SER A 257 4.11 -8.48 -20.53
N CYS A 258 3.69 -8.22 -19.29
CA CYS A 258 2.34 -7.74 -19.01
C CYS A 258 2.14 -6.27 -19.39
N LEU A 259 3.15 -5.40 -19.20
CA LEU A 259 3.05 -3.98 -19.60
C LEU A 259 3.01 -3.85 -21.13
N GLN A 260 3.86 -4.59 -21.84
CA GLN A 260 3.87 -4.63 -23.31
C GLN A 260 2.55 -5.15 -23.91
N GLN A 261 1.83 -6.01 -23.18
CA GLN A 261 0.55 -6.58 -23.60
C GLN A 261 -0.66 -5.83 -23.03
N HIS A 262 -0.45 -4.74 -22.28
CA HIS A 262 -1.49 -4.00 -21.57
C HIS A 262 -2.39 -4.90 -20.68
N GLN A 263 -1.77 -5.83 -19.96
CA GLN A 263 -2.44 -6.78 -19.06
C GLN A 263 -2.25 -6.45 -17.58
N CYS A 264 -1.52 -5.39 -17.26
CA CYS A 264 -1.20 -4.96 -15.92
C CYS A 264 -0.93 -3.45 -15.90
N LEU A 265 -0.78 -2.90 -14.70
CA LEU A 265 -0.30 -1.55 -14.47
C LEU A 265 0.85 -1.58 -13.47
N PRO A 266 1.84 -0.68 -13.58
CA PRO A 266 2.97 -0.72 -12.68
C PRO A 266 2.57 -0.28 -11.26
N ILE A 267 3.24 -0.86 -10.26
CA ILE A 267 3.10 -0.40 -8.88
C ILE A 267 3.83 0.92 -8.73
N GLY A 268 3.18 1.89 -8.12
CA GLY A 268 3.72 3.22 -7.94
C GLY A 268 2.66 4.25 -7.59
N GLY A 269 3.10 5.50 -7.49
CA GLY A 269 2.26 6.63 -7.14
C GLY A 269 3.00 7.94 -7.38
N GLN A 270 2.85 8.90 -6.49
CA GLN A 270 3.55 10.18 -6.53
C GLN A 270 4.28 10.43 -5.20
N SER A 271 5.60 10.56 -5.26
CA SER A 271 6.36 11.12 -4.14
C SER A 271 6.09 12.62 -4.07
N VAL A 272 6.25 13.19 -2.88
CA VAL A 272 6.06 14.62 -2.65
C VAL A 272 7.34 15.23 -2.12
N TRP A 273 7.71 16.40 -2.62
CA TRP A 273 8.85 17.14 -2.10
C TRP A 273 8.60 18.64 -2.05
N ALA A 274 9.33 19.35 -1.19
CA ALA A 274 9.27 20.80 -1.06
C ALA A 274 10.59 21.41 -0.59
N THR A 275 10.79 22.71 -0.81
CA THR A 275 11.96 23.44 -0.32
C THR A 275 11.61 24.43 0.77
N ILE A 276 12.39 24.47 1.84
CA ILE A 276 12.19 25.42 2.95
C ILE A 276 12.92 26.72 2.68
N GLY A 277 12.30 27.87 2.98
CA GLY A 277 12.89 29.20 2.79
C GLY A 277 12.71 29.81 1.39
N GLY A 278 11.71 29.34 0.61
CA GLY A 278 11.34 29.87 -0.71
C GLY A 278 11.32 28.82 -1.83
N ASP A 279 10.70 29.16 -2.97
CA ASP A 279 10.53 28.25 -4.12
C ASP A 279 11.83 28.11 -4.95
N VAL A 280 12.14 26.91 -5.46
CA VAL A 280 13.26 26.63 -6.39
C VAL A 280 13.11 27.45 -7.66
N ASP A 281 11.86 27.64 -8.06
CA ASP A 281 11.46 28.36 -9.26
C ASP A 281 11.68 29.88 -9.17
N ASP A 282 11.88 30.41 -7.95
CA ASP A 282 12.33 31.80 -7.70
C ASP A 282 13.86 31.92 -7.74
N LEU A 283 14.59 30.80 -7.70
CA LEU A 283 16.06 30.76 -7.79
C LEU A 283 16.57 30.78 -9.23
N ALA A 284 15.68 30.53 -10.19
CA ALA A 284 15.95 30.53 -11.62
C ALA A 284 15.65 31.89 -12.31
N ALA A 285 15.44 32.96 -11.54
CA ALA A 285 15.07 34.28 -12.08
C ALA A 285 16.18 34.91 -12.97
N PRO A 286 15.82 35.68 -14.02
CA PRO A 286 16.80 36.31 -14.92
C PRO A 286 17.71 37.27 -14.14
N GLY A 287 19.01 36.98 -14.10
CA GLY A 287 20.01 37.73 -13.33
C GLY A 287 20.68 36.92 -12.21
N ALA A 288 20.05 35.84 -11.74
CA ALA A 288 20.79 34.74 -11.13
C ALA A 288 21.57 34.05 -12.26
N GLY A 289 22.89 33.89 -12.10
CA GLY A 289 23.77 33.37 -13.15
C GLY A 289 23.15 32.16 -13.84
N ALA A 290 23.00 32.24 -15.16
CA ALA A 290 22.36 31.19 -15.95
C ALA A 290 23.02 29.82 -15.64
N GLY A 291 22.29 28.93 -14.98
CA GLY A 291 22.62 27.50 -14.93
C GLY A 291 22.96 26.85 -13.58
N THR A 292 22.81 27.52 -12.42
CA THR A 292 23.09 26.87 -11.11
C THR A 292 21.92 26.68 -10.16
N GLY A 293 20.78 27.38 -10.32
CA GLY A 293 19.60 27.20 -9.46
C GLY A 293 19.83 27.56 -7.98
N VAL A 294 20.86 28.36 -7.69
CA VAL A 294 21.35 28.69 -6.35
C VAL A 294 21.46 30.21 -6.21
N ARG A 295 20.96 30.78 -5.10
CA ARG A 295 21.05 32.23 -4.83
C ARG A 295 22.52 32.66 -4.64
N PRO A 296 22.88 33.94 -4.91
CA PRO A 296 24.16 34.48 -4.47
C PRO A 296 24.33 34.29 -2.95
N GLY A 297 25.34 33.52 -2.54
CA GLY A 297 25.62 33.20 -1.12
C GLY A 297 25.15 31.82 -0.64
N GLN A 298 24.27 31.14 -1.37
CA GLN A 298 23.91 29.75 -1.10
C GLN A 298 24.99 28.82 -1.70
N LYS A 299 25.40 27.78 -0.96
CA LYS A 299 26.42 26.80 -1.41
C LYS A 299 25.85 25.44 -1.81
N GLY A 300 24.61 25.11 -1.40
CA GLY A 300 23.97 23.87 -1.82
C GLY A 300 22.66 23.54 -1.09
N TRP A 301 22.41 22.24 -0.92
CA TRP A 301 21.17 21.69 -0.37
C TRP A 301 21.43 20.67 0.74
N ILE A 302 20.46 20.49 1.65
CA ILE A 302 20.39 19.37 2.61
C ILE A 302 19.06 18.65 2.37
N LEU A 303 19.09 17.34 2.14
CA LEU A 303 17.88 16.55 1.93
C LEU A 303 17.42 15.96 3.26
N LEU A 304 16.15 16.19 3.63
CA LEU A 304 15.41 15.47 4.64
C LEU A 304 14.43 14.54 3.92
N ALA A 305 14.62 13.23 4.01
CA ALA A 305 13.80 12.24 3.32
C ALA A 305 13.14 11.25 4.29
N ALA A 306 11.97 10.76 3.93
CA ALA A 306 11.27 9.74 4.69
C ALA A 306 10.40 8.88 3.77
N ARG A 307 10.18 7.61 4.17
CA ARG A 307 9.20 6.75 3.52
C ARG A 307 7.77 7.22 3.84
N ALA A 308 6.90 7.21 2.84
CA ALA A 308 5.49 7.56 2.96
C ALA A 308 4.53 6.37 2.74
N ASP A 309 5.05 5.17 2.43
CA ASP A 309 4.27 3.96 2.25
C ASP A 309 4.53 2.82 3.22
N ALA A 310 3.51 1.97 3.31
CA ALA A 310 3.58 0.68 3.95
C ALA A 310 3.05 -0.41 3.01
N SER A 311 3.23 -1.66 3.43
CA SER A 311 2.69 -2.82 2.73
C SER A 311 2.03 -3.77 3.71
N ALA A 312 1.21 -4.67 3.20
CA ALA A 312 0.61 -5.78 3.91
C ALA A 312 0.19 -6.83 2.88
N LEU A 313 -0.02 -8.08 3.32
CA LEU A 313 -0.50 -9.15 2.45
C LEU A 313 -1.85 -8.80 1.81
N PHE A 314 -2.65 -8.00 2.51
CA PHE A 314 -3.92 -7.45 2.03
C PHE A 314 -3.72 -5.94 1.88
N HIS A 315 -3.58 -5.44 0.65
CA HIS A 315 -3.20 -4.04 0.39
C HIS A 315 -4.16 -3.03 1.05
N GLY A 316 -5.46 -3.31 1.04
CA GLY A 316 -6.47 -2.49 1.73
C GLY A 316 -6.38 -2.47 3.27
N ARG A 317 -5.43 -3.20 3.87
CA ARG A 317 -5.17 -3.25 5.32
C ARG A 317 -3.76 -2.77 5.69
N ALA A 318 -3.05 -2.13 4.76
CA ALA A 318 -1.70 -1.60 4.99
C ALA A 318 -1.73 -0.27 5.76
N ALA A 319 -2.12 -0.27 7.04
CA ALA A 319 -2.26 0.96 7.83
C ALA A 319 -0.91 1.65 8.14
N GLY A 320 0.19 0.89 8.18
CA GLY A 320 1.54 1.45 8.19
C GLY A 320 1.91 2.30 9.41
N HIS A 321 1.31 2.00 10.56
CA HIS A 321 1.45 2.82 11.77
C HIS A 321 2.91 2.99 12.23
N VAL A 322 3.63 1.89 12.25
CA VAL A 322 5.07 1.77 12.48
C VAL A 322 5.84 2.13 11.23
N SER A 323 5.45 1.55 10.10
CA SER A 323 6.30 1.53 8.90
C SER A 323 6.31 2.83 8.09
N ALA A 324 5.33 3.74 8.32
CA ALA A 324 5.22 4.98 7.56
C ALA A 324 4.67 6.17 8.38
N VAL A 325 3.62 5.99 9.19
CA VAL A 325 2.92 7.13 9.84
C VAL A 325 3.85 7.97 10.72
N GLY A 326 4.68 7.33 11.54
CA GLY A 326 5.67 8.04 12.37
C GLY A 326 6.66 8.87 11.52
N ASN A 327 7.13 8.31 10.41
CA ASN A 327 8.07 8.96 9.48
C ASN A 327 7.44 10.19 8.83
N ILE A 328 6.19 10.05 8.35
CA ILE A 328 5.42 11.13 7.72
C ILE A 328 5.24 12.28 8.71
N ILE A 329 4.74 11.98 9.91
CA ILE A 329 4.41 12.99 10.92
C ILE A 329 5.64 13.76 11.36
N VAL A 330 6.73 13.07 11.70
CA VAL A 330 7.97 13.71 12.15
C VAL A 330 8.56 14.59 11.05
N THR A 331 8.55 14.12 9.81
CA THR A 331 9.09 14.87 8.67
C THR A 331 8.28 16.13 8.38
N LEU A 332 6.95 16.05 8.39
CA LEU A 332 6.06 17.21 8.19
C LEU A 332 6.16 18.21 9.35
N ALA A 333 6.19 17.73 10.59
CA ALA A 333 6.31 18.60 11.77
C ALA A 333 7.69 19.28 11.85
N ALA A 334 8.76 18.58 11.46
CA ALA A 334 10.09 19.16 11.34
C ALA A 334 10.13 20.22 10.22
N ALA A 335 9.49 19.96 9.07
CA ALA A 335 9.36 20.92 7.98
C ALA A 335 8.63 22.19 8.42
N ALA A 336 7.55 22.05 9.21
CA ALA A 336 6.82 23.18 9.77
C ALA A 336 7.68 24.01 10.73
N ALA A 337 8.45 23.37 11.62
CA ALA A 337 9.37 24.05 12.53
C ALA A 337 10.47 24.81 11.78
N LEU A 338 11.04 24.19 10.74
CA LEU A 338 12.02 24.84 9.86
C LEU A 338 11.39 26.03 9.14
N ALA A 339 10.21 25.89 8.54
CA ALA A 339 9.56 26.97 7.79
C ALA A 339 9.17 28.17 8.66
N ALA A 340 8.83 27.94 9.93
CA ALA A 340 8.52 29.01 10.88
C ALA A 340 9.75 29.82 11.31
N GLU A 341 10.96 29.26 11.16
CA GLU A 341 12.21 29.91 11.55
C GLU A 341 12.69 30.89 10.47
N GLN A 342 12.73 32.18 10.82
CA GLN A 342 13.08 33.27 9.89
C GLN A 342 14.49 33.12 9.31
N GLN A 343 15.44 32.58 10.08
CA GLN A 343 16.83 32.38 9.66
C GLN A 343 17.00 31.28 8.60
N THR A 344 15.95 30.51 8.26
CA THR A 344 16.07 29.47 7.23
C THR A 344 16.34 30.01 5.83
N THR A 345 15.99 31.27 5.59
CA THR A 345 16.25 31.96 4.33
C THR A 345 17.72 32.36 4.15
N ASP A 346 18.48 32.44 5.25
CA ASP A 346 19.90 32.82 5.30
C ASP A 346 20.85 31.61 5.37
N LEU A 347 20.33 30.39 5.25
CA LEU A 347 21.13 29.17 5.33
C LEU A 347 22.07 29.03 4.13
N GLU A 348 23.31 28.63 4.44
CA GLU A 348 24.32 28.32 3.44
C GLU A 348 23.90 27.12 2.58
N TYR A 349 23.29 26.10 3.21
CA TYR A 349 22.69 24.96 2.55
C TYR A 349 21.19 24.88 2.88
N ARG A 350 20.35 24.93 1.86
CA ARG A 350 18.90 25.01 2.05
C ARG A 350 18.27 23.63 2.24
N PRO A 351 17.30 23.46 3.15
CA PRO A 351 16.61 22.19 3.32
C PRO A 351 15.64 21.88 2.18
N ILE A 352 15.66 20.63 1.74
CA ILE A 352 14.66 20.01 0.88
C ILE A 352 14.01 18.90 1.69
N VAL A 353 12.69 18.87 1.72
CA VAL A 353 11.92 17.84 2.41
C VAL A 353 11.28 16.96 1.35
N ALA A 354 11.44 15.65 1.47
CA ALA A 354 10.88 14.69 0.53
C ALA A 354 10.24 13.49 1.25
N LEU A 355 9.01 13.18 0.89
CA LEU A 355 8.25 12.03 1.35
C LEU A 355 8.08 11.09 0.16
N MET A 356 8.78 9.96 0.24
CA MET A 356 8.97 9.03 -0.87
C MET A 356 7.90 7.94 -0.85
N GLN A 357 7.19 7.84 -1.96
CA GLN A 357 6.16 6.83 -2.19
C GLN A 357 6.76 5.60 -2.87
N ALA A 358 6.10 4.44 -2.77
CA ALA A 358 6.52 3.19 -3.38
C ALA A 358 7.95 2.72 -3.00
N GLU A 359 8.40 3.05 -1.78
CA GLU A 359 9.68 2.54 -1.26
C GLU A 359 9.61 1.04 -0.97
N THR A 360 8.43 0.54 -0.59
CA THR A 360 8.16 -0.89 -0.38
C THR A 360 8.25 -1.70 -1.67
N ALA A 361 8.13 -1.05 -2.84
CA ALA A 361 8.15 -1.65 -4.18
C ALA A 361 9.50 -1.48 -4.88
N GLY A 362 10.60 -1.84 -4.21
CA GLY A 362 11.95 -1.75 -4.77
C GLY A 362 12.47 -0.31 -4.85
N ARG A 363 12.22 0.50 -3.80
CA ARG A 363 12.71 1.89 -3.69
C ARG A 363 12.32 2.76 -4.89
N ALA A 364 11.15 2.51 -5.46
CA ALA A 364 10.76 3.07 -6.75
C ALA A 364 10.71 4.61 -6.69
N GLY A 365 10.18 5.19 -5.62
CA GLY A 365 10.10 6.64 -5.44
C GLY A 365 11.44 7.32 -5.30
N SER A 366 12.26 6.89 -4.34
CA SER A 366 13.56 7.49 -4.06
C SER A 366 14.54 7.31 -5.22
N ARG A 367 14.58 6.14 -5.89
CA ARG A 367 15.41 5.96 -7.09
C ARG A 367 14.97 6.84 -8.24
N ARG A 368 13.66 7.01 -8.43
CA ARG A 368 13.12 7.90 -9.47
C ARG A 368 13.47 9.35 -9.17
N PHE A 369 13.31 9.77 -7.92
CA PHE A 369 13.73 11.10 -7.45
C PHE A 369 15.20 11.37 -7.72
N VAL A 370 16.10 10.45 -7.32
CA VAL A 370 17.54 10.59 -7.54
C VAL A 370 17.87 10.67 -9.01
N ARG A 371 17.32 9.77 -9.84
CA ARG A 371 17.57 9.79 -11.28
C ARG A 371 17.12 11.10 -11.90
N GLU A 372 15.92 11.59 -11.58
CA GLU A 372 15.40 12.82 -12.17
C GLU A 372 16.16 14.06 -11.70
N ALA A 373 16.49 14.15 -10.40
CA ALA A 373 17.25 15.26 -9.86
C ALA A 373 18.72 15.29 -10.35
N MET A 374 19.26 14.13 -10.76
CA MET A 374 20.62 14.01 -11.30
C MET A 374 20.70 14.21 -12.82
N THR A 375 19.77 13.62 -13.55
CA THR A 375 19.79 13.59 -15.03
C THR A 375 19.04 14.76 -15.65
N ALA A 376 18.08 15.36 -14.94
CA ALA A 376 17.24 16.48 -15.37
C ALA A 376 16.88 16.37 -16.86
N PRO A 377 16.04 15.38 -17.24
CA PRO A 377 15.78 15.12 -18.66
C PRO A 377 15.33 16.40 -19.39
N ALA A 378 15.46 16.47 -20.71
CA ALA A 378 14.89 17.59 -21.47
C ALA A 378 13.41 17.34 -21.75
N CYS A 379 12.55 18.33 -21.49
CA CYS A 379 11.17 18.28 -21.96
C CYS A 379 11.17 18.64 -23.45
N THR A 380 10.66 17.74 -24.29
CA THR A 380 10.54 18.02 -25.74
C THR A 380 9.21 18.67 -26.08
N LYS A 381 8.19 18.53 -25.21
CA LYS A 381 6.85 19.08 -25.42
C LYS A 381 6.26 19.56 -24.11
N GLU A 382 6.22 20.87 -23.92
CA GLU A 382 5.76 21.49 -22.67
C GLU A 382 4.23 21.67 -22.61
N VAL A 383 3.68 21.58 -21.40
CA VAL A 383 2.32 22.01 -21.07
C VAL A 383 2.38 23.43 -20.51
N PRO A 384 1.64 24.40 -21.10
CA PRO A 384 1.56 25.75 -20.56
C PRO A 384 1.02 25.78 -19.12
N ARG A 385 1.54 26.71 -18.32
CA ARG A 385 1.14 26.93 -16.91
C ARG A 385 -0.37 27.03 -16.71
N SER A 386 -1.06 27.72 -17.62
CA SER A 386 -2.51 27.93 -17.57
C SER A 386 -3.32 26.63 -17.59
N LEU A 387 -2.76 25.55 -18.14
CA LEU A 387 -3.44 24.26 -18.30
C LEU A 387 -3.08 23.26 -17.19
N THR A 388 -2.09 23.56 -16.35
CA THR A 388 -1.71 22.72 -15.21
C THR A 388 -2.49 23.09 -13.95
N PRO A 389 -2.74 22.13 -13.03
CA PRO A 389 -3.47 22.40 -11.78
C PRO A 389 -2.81 23.52 -10.95
N TYR A 390 -1.47 23.51 -10.87
CA TYR A 390 -0.68 24.35 -9.96
C TYR A 390 0.00 25.56 -10.63
N GLY A 391 -0.38 25.90 -11.87
CA GLY A 391 0.20 27.05 -12.58
C GLY A 391 1.69 26.89 -12.94
N ARG A 392 2.16 25.65 -13.11
CA ARG A 392 3.56 25.31 -13.37
C ARG A 392 3.77 24.75 -14.76
N LEU A 393 5.03 24.71 -15.22
CA LEU A 393 5.34 24.15 -16.53
C LEU A 393 5.30 22.63 -16.45
N GLY A 394 4.43 22.05 -17.28
CA GLY A 394 4.28 20.61 -17.37
C GLY A 394 5.12 19.97 -18.47
N CYS A 395 5.42 18.71 -18.24
CA CYS A 395 5.88 17.65 -19.12
C CYS A 395 4.80 17.05 -20.05
N LEU A 396 4.88 16.94 -21.38
CA LEU A 396 4.13 15.90 -22.13
C LEU A 396 5.06 14.78 -22.62
N GLU A 397 6.26 15.12 -23.07
CA GLU A 397 7.22 14.18 -23.66
C GLU A 397 8.64 14.40 -23.08
N PRO A 398 9.33 13.34 -22.63
CA PRO A 398 9.02 11.92 -22.86
C PRO A 398 7.90 11.34 -21.97
N ALA A 399 7.64 11.97 -20.82
CA ALA A 399 6.61 11.53 -19.88
C ALA A 399 5.81 12.72 -19.35
N VAL A 400 4.51 12.48 -19.21
CA VAL A 400 3.53 13.46 -18.77
C VAL A 400 3.73 13.84 -17.30
N ARG A 401 4.02 15.11 -17.00
CA ARG A 401 4.35 15.61 -15.65
C ARG A 401 3.80 17.02 -15.37
N PRO A 402 3.31 17.35 -14.17
CA PRO A 402 2.77 18.69 -13.89
C PRO A 402 3.86 19.72 -13.55
N ASP A 403 4.96 19.27 -12.92
CA ASP A 403 5.99 20.13 -12.31
C ASP A 403 7.40 19.76 -12.82
N TYR A 404 7.60 19.83 -14.14
CA TYR A 404 8.84 19.35 -14.74
C TYR A 404 10.03 20.30 -14.58
N ALA A 405 9.76 21.61 -14.59
CA ALA A 405 10.81 22.64 -14.66
C ALA A 405 11.53 22.91 -13.33
N SER A 406 11.03 22.41 -12.19
CA SER A 406 11.61 22.67 -10.87
C SER A 406 12.80 21.75 -10.54
N LEU A 407 12.83 20.52 -11.07
CA LEU A 407 13.89 19.53 -10.83
C LEU A 407 15.26 19.90 -11.47
N PRO A 408 15.32 20.45 -12.69
CA PRO A 408 16.57 20.94 -13.28
C PRO A 408 17.29 22.03 -12.46
N GLY A 409 16.58 22.72 -11.55
CA GLY A 409 17.16 23.72 -10.64
C GLY A 409 17.91 23.12 -9.45
N MET A 410 17.71 21.83 -9.14
CA MET A 410 18.32 21.17 -7.97
C MET A 410 19.76 20.68 -8.24
N ARG A 411 20.12 20.44 -9.52
CA ARG A 411 21.44 19.98 -10.04
C ARG A 411 22.35 19.30 -9.00
N LEU A 412 21.89 18.21 -8.42
CA LEU A 412 22.59 17.44 -7.39
C LEU A 412 24.00 16.97 -7.82
N GLY A 413 24.23 16.83 -9.13
CA GLY A 413 25.49 16.36 -9.71
C GLY A 413 26.53 17.42 -10.09
N ASN A 414 26.23 18.72 -9.95
CA ASN A 414 27.20 19.77 -10.31
C ASN A 414 27.99 20.23 -9.09
N ALA A 415 29.33 20.19 -9.17
CA ALA A 415 30.26 20.40 -8.04
C ALA A 415 30.20 21.79 -7.37
N SER A 416 29.50 22.75 -7.98
CA SER A 416 29.38 24.14 -7.49
C SER A 416 28.08 24.44 -6.71
N ALA A 417 27.11 23.52 -6.71
CA ALA A 417 25.74 23.72 -6.17
C ALA A 417 25.12 22.41 -5.64
N GLY A 418 25.96 21.48 -5.17
CA GLY A 418 25.60 20.11 -4.86
C GLY A 418 24.85 19.91 -3.53
N LEU A 419 24.35 18.69 -3.33
CA LEU A 419 23.81 18.24 -2.05
C LEU A 419 24.96 18.00 -1.07
N ALA A 420 24.94 18.70 0.06
CA ALA A 420 26.00 18.67 1.05
C ALA A 420 25.81 17.54 2.07
N GLY A 421 24.58 17.09 2.28
CA GLY A 421 24.23 16.00 3.18
C GLY A 421 22.78 15.57 3.04
N ALA A 422 22.45 14.40 3.57
CA ALA A 422 21.11 13.84 3.55
C ALA A 422 20.77 13.16 4.88
N LEU A 423 19.55 13.37 5.35
CA LEU A 423 19.01 12.77 6.56
C LEU A 423 17.77 11.97 6.19
N ALA A 424 17.77 10.67 6.45
CA ALA A 424 16.56 9.85 6.36
C ALA A 424 15.94 9.64 7.75
N VAL A 425 14.61 9.64 7.83
CA VAL A 425 13.85 9.40 9.07
C VAL A 425 13.17 8.03 8.99
N GLU A 426 13.55 7.12 9.90
CA GLU A 426 12.97 5.77 10.03
C GLU A 426 12.67 5.48 11.51
N LEU A 427 11.51 5.92 12.00
CA LEU A 427 11.09 5.90 13.40
C LEU A 427 10.01 4.83 13.67
N PRO A 428 10.36 3.53 13.80
CA PRO A 428 9.41 2.57 14.30
C PRO A 428 9.07 2.87 15.77
N PRO A 429 7.81 2.74 16.20
CA PRO A 429 7.29 3.07 17.54
C PRO A 429 7.75 2.15 18.68
N SER A 430 8.87 1.42 18.55
CA SER A 430 9.52 0.84 19.74
C SER A 430 9.89 1.91 20.78
N LEU A 431 9.72 3.20 20.45
CA LEU A 431 9.76 4.34 21.35
C LEU A 431 8.68 4.39 22.45
N LEU A 432 7.64 3.54 22.50
CA LEU A 432 6.41 3.96 23.19
C LEU A 432 5.71 3.02 24.18
N SER A 433 6.28 1.86 24.50
CA SER A 433 5.84 1.13 25.69
C SER A 433 6.56 1.61 26.95
N LEU A 434 6.37 2.88 27.33
CA LEU A 434 6.66 3.35 28.70
C LEU A 434 5.37 3.36 29.52
N ARG A 435 4.74 2.19 29.67
CA ARG A 435 3.91 1.95 30.86
C ARG A 435 4.82 1.48 31.99
N GLY A 436 5.49 2.43 32.63
CA GLY A 436 6.26 2.20 33.85
C GLY A 436 6.53 3.52 34.58
N PRO A 437 6.45 3.56 35.92
CA PRO A 437 6.77 4.75 36.70
C PRO A 437 8.29 4.96 36.72
N GLY A 438 8.83 5.55 35.66
CA GLY A 438 10.24 5.91 35.53
C GLY A 438 10.47 6.81 34.32
N ALA A 439 11.20 7.91 34.49
CA ALA A 439 11.58 8.83 33.43
C ALA A 439 12.71 8.21 32.58
N VAL A 440 12.37 7.31 31.66
CA VAL A 440 13.34 6.74 30.72
C VAL A 440 13.55 7.73 29.57
N PRO A 441 14.80 8.10 29.23
CA PRO A 441 15.07 8.96 28.09
C PRO A 441 14.62 8.33 26.77
N GLN A 442 14.11 9.16 25.85
CA GLN A 442 13.91 8.79 24.47
C GLN A 442 15.28 8.54 23.83
N ARG A 443 15.48 7.35 23.23
CA ARG A 443 16.73 7.01 22.53
C ARG A 443 16.54 7.08 21.03
N LEU A 444 17.38 7.89 20.38
CA LEU A 444 17.50 7.96 18.94
C LEU A 444 18.87 7.43 18.52
N PHE A 445 18.90 6.71 17.41
CA PHE A 445 20.11 6.17 16.81
C PHE A 445 20.39 6.87 15.50
N LEU A 446 21.66 7.18 15.27
CA LEU A 446 22.14 7.73 14.02
C LEU A 446 22.98 6.66 13.30
N HIS A 447 22.44 6.09 12.23
CA HIS A 447 23.11 5.10 11.38
C HIS A 447 23.84 5.80 10.23
N GLN A 448 25.09 5.43 10.00
CA GLN A 448 25.96 6.04 8.99
C GLN A 448 26.78 4.94 8.29
N THR A 449 27.36 5.24 7.12
CA THR A 449 28.03 4.23 6.28
C THR A 449 29.52 4.01 6.59
N VAL A 450 30.20 5.00 7.19
CA VAL A 450 31.64 5.00 7.49
C VAL A 450 31.91 5.91 8.70
N SER A 451 31.66 5.41 9.91
CA SER A 451 31.73 6.15 11.18
C SER A 451 33.03 6.91 11.44
N SER A 452 34.12 6.52 10.80
CA SER A 452 35.44 7.16 10.91
C SER A 452 35.65 8.35 9.97
N ALA A 453 34.74 8.60 9.02
CA ALA A 453 34.85 9.74 8.11
C ALA A 453 34.61 11.08 8.85
N PRO A 454 35.44 12.12 8.65
CA PRO A 454 35.30 13.40 9.36
C PRO A 454 33.91 14.04 9.24
N GLY A 455 33.29 13.98 8.06
CA GLY A 455 31.94 14.50 7.84
C GLY A 455 30.87 13.75 8.66
N GLN A 456 31.01 12.44 8.83
CA GLN A 456 30.05 11.64 9.60
C GLN A 456 30.18 11.90 11.11
N GLN A 457 31.42 12.04 11.60
CA GLN A 457 31.68 12.46 12.97
C GLN A 457 31.13 13.88 13.25
N ALA A 458 31.23 14.79 12.28
CA ALA A 458 30.62 16.11 12.39
C ALA A 458 29.09 16.02 12.52
N VAL A 459 28.41 15.19 11.72
CA VAL A 459 26.95 14.99 11.82
C VAL A 459 26.56 14.39 13.18
N LEU A 460 27.30 13.39 13.69
CA LEU A 460 27.04 12.82 15.00
C LEU A 460 27.25 13.84 16.14
N ALA A 461 28.28 14.69 16.03
CA ALA A 461 28.53 15.76 17.00
C ALA A 461 27.42 16.83 16.96
N MET A 462 26.98 17.24 15.77
CA MET A 462 25.84 18.15 15.59
C MET A 462 24.58 17.56 16.21
N ALA A 463 24.29 16.28 15.95
CA ALA A 463 23.14 15.58 16.51
C ALA A 463 23.15 15.56 18.04
N LYS A 464 24.28 15.17 18.67
CA LYS A 464 24.41 15.21 20.14
C LYS A 464 24.24 16.64 20.70
N GLY A 465 24.83 17.63 20.02
CA GLY A 465 24.70 19.03 20.38
C GLY A 465 23.25 19.54 20.35
N VAL A 466 22.48 19.18 19.32
CA VAL A 466 21.05 19.54 19.22
C VAL A 466 20.24 18.87 20.33
N ALA A 467 20.48 17.59 20.62
CA ALA A 467 19.79 16.91 21.71
C ALA A 467 20.09 17.57 23.08
N ASP A 468 21.34 17.94 23.33
CA ASP A 468 21.73 18.67 24.54
C ASP A 468 21.13 20.08 24.60
N ASP A 469 21.08 20.81 23.49
CA ASP A 469 20.45 22.14 23.40
C ASP A 469 18.96 22.08 23.74
N LEU A 470 18.22 21.13 23.16
CA LEU A 470 16.80 20.92 23.46
C LEU A 470 16.58 20.57 24.94
N ARG A 471 17.44 19.72 25.51
CA ARG A 471 17.37 19.31 26.91
C ARG A 471 17.70 20.46 27.86
N THR A 472 18.79 21.19 27.63
CA THR A 472 19.27 22.27 28.50
C THR A 472 18.30 23.46 28.54
N HIS A 473 17.61 23.73 27.43
CA HIS A 473 16.60 24.78 27.35
C HIS A 473 15.17 24.32 27.72
N GLY A 474 14.99 23.07 28.17
CA GLY A 474 13.68 22.55 28.58
C GLY A 474 12.65 22.49 27.45
N ARG A 475 13.09 22.24 26.22
CA ARG A 475 12.24 22.18 25.01
C ARG A 475 11.72 20.78 24.69
N LEU A 476 12.12 19.77 25.46
CA LEU A 476 11.62 18.40 25.34
C LEU A 476 10.37 18.22 26.20
N LEU A 477 9.35 17.57 25.64
CA LEU A 477 8.09 17.25 26.31
C LEU A 477 8.23 16.00 27.19
N LEU A 478 9.07 15.04 26.80
CA LEU A 478 9.30 13.84 27.60
C LEU A 478 10.20 14.13 28.82
N PRO A 479 9.78 13.77 30.04
CA PRO A 479 10.52 14.07 31.28
C PRO A 479 11.86 13.33 31.39
N GLY A 480 12.01 12.21 30.67
CA GLY A 480 13.28 11.47 30.59
C GLY A 480 14.34 12.16 29.72
N GLY A 481 13.98 13.17 28.94
CA GLY A 481 14.86 13.81 27.96
C GLY A 481 15.14 12.90 26.76
N MET A 482 16.19 13.26 26.00
CA MET A 482 16.58 12.59 24.76
C MET A 482 18.07 12.24 24.78
N VAL A 483 18.41 11.06 24.25
CA VAL A 483 19.78 10.59 24.09
C VAL A 483 19.98 10.14 22.64
N VAL A 484 21.08 10.60 22.03
CA VAL A 484 21.47 10.23 20.66
C VAL A 484 22.72 9.37 20.68
N GLU A 485 22.60 8.17 20.12
CA GLU A 485 23.67 7.17 20.04
C GLU A 485 24.00 6.86 18.57
N GLN A 486 25.20 6.32 18.33
CA GLN A 486 25.57 5.83 17.01
C GLN A 486 24.97 4.44 16.79
N GLY A 487 24.29 4.23 15.66
CA GLY A 487 23.77 2.93 15.25
C GLY A 487 24.85 2.07 14.58
N GLY A 488 24.75 0.75 14.70
CA GLY A 488 25.66 -0.20 14.07
C GLY A 488 25.10 -1.63 14.00
N ALA A 489 25.50 -2.38 12.97
CA ALA A 489 24.99 -3.73 12.68
C ALA A 489 25.32 -4.81 13.74
N SER A 490 26.07 -4.49 14.80
CA SER A 490 26.57 -5.49 15.75
C SER A 490 26.56 -4.99 17.20
N ALA A 491 25.40 -5.02 17.84
CA ALA A 491 25.27 -4.79 19.28
C ALA A 491 25.59 -6.05 20.14
N SER A 492 25.93 -7.19 19.51
CA SER A 492 26.10 -8.50 20.20
C SER A 492 27.46 -9.19 19.99
N ARG A 493 28.41 -8.60 19.26
CA ARG A 493 29.78 -9.14 19.11
C ARG A 493 30.86 -8.12 19.51
N PRO A 494 31.93 -8.55 20.21
CA PRO A 494 33.03 -7.67 20.58
C PRO A 494 33.73 -7.08 19.34
N LEU A 495 33.99 -5.77 19.42
CA LEU A 495 34.63 -4.90 18.42
C LEU A 495 36.06 -5.35 18.04
N SER A 496 36.20 -6.44 17.29
CA SER A 496 37.50 -6.95 16.83
C SER A 496 37.59 -7.16 15.32
N GLU A 497 36.49 -7.07 14.58
CA GLU A 497 36.50 -7.16 13.12
C GLU A 497 35.63 -6.02 12.59
N SER A 498 36.23 -5.14 11.78
CA SER A 498 35.60 -3.93 11.25
C SER A 498 34.27 -4.29 10.57
N PRO A 499 33.10 -3.98 11.15
CA PRO A 499 31.85 -4.24 10.49
C PRO A 499 31.74 -3.26 9.33
N SER A 500 31.49 -3.75 8.12
CA SER A 500 30.91 -2.89 7.09
C SER A 500 29.56 -2.39 7.63
N GLU A 501 29.48 -1.11 7.99
CA GLU A 501 28.29 -0.47 8.56
C GLU A 501 27.19 -0.38 7.50
N VAL A 502 26.29 -1.36 7.49
CA VAL A 502 25.09 -1.41 6.64
C VAL A 502 24.07 -0.40 7.19
N LEU A 503 23.43 0.39 6.34
CA LEU A 503 22.32 1.27 6.74
C LEU A 503 21.01 0.48 6.85
N PRO A 504 20.06 0.90 7.70
CA PRO A 504 18.71 0.38 7.65
C PRO A 504 18.02 0.75 6.32
N PRO A 505 17.14 -0.12 5.77
CA PRO A 505 16.46 0.14 4.53
C PRO A 505 15.70 1.47 4.57
N SER A 506 16.09 2.42 3.74
CA SER A 506 15.56 3.77 3.76
C SER A 506 15.68 4.44 2.39
N PRO A 507 14.99 5.57 2.15
CA PRO A 507 15.17 6.35 0.92
C PRO A 507 16.61 6.77 0.64
N LEU A 508 17.48 6.77 1.66
CA LEU A 508 18.89 7.13 1.52
C LEU A 508 19.69 6.10 0.73
N ASP A 509 19.28 4.82 0.71
CA ASP A 509 19.97 3.77 -0.04
C ASP A 509 20.06 4.13 -1.53
N SER A 510 18.98 4.70 -2.08
CA SER A 510 18.90 5.15 -3.47
C SER A 510 19.84 6.30 -3.83
N LEU A 511 20.33 7.06 -2.84
CA LEU A 511 21.35 8.10 -3.04
C LEU A 511 22.77 7.54 -3.01
N LEU A 512 22.95 6.40 -2.33
CA LEU A 512 24.25 5.76 -2.11
C LEU A 512 24.55 4.70 -3.16
N ASP A 513 23.50 4.11 -3.72
CA ASP A 513 23.50 3.15 -4.82
C ASP A 513 23.30 3.86 -6.16
N PRO A 514 24.28 3.82 -7.08
CA PRO A 514 24.13 4.42 -8.39
C PRO A 514 23.02 3.75 -9.20
N VAL A 515 22.08 4.55 -9.68
CA VAL A 515 21.06 4.15 -10.66
C VAL A 515 21.65 4.10 -12.09
N ASP A 516 22.75 4.84 -12.32
CA ASP A 516 23.51 4.93 -13.57
C ASP A 516 24.94 5.51 -13.34
N ALA A 517 25.73 5.64 -14.40
CA ALA A 517 27.10 6.17 -14.31
C ALA A 517 27.17 7.64 -13.81
N GLY A 518 26.10 8.43 -14.01
CA GLY A 518 26.02 9.82 -13.56
C GLY A 518 25.78 9.94 -12.04
N SER A 519 24.89 9.10 -11.50
CA SER A 519 24.59 9.00 -10.06
C SER A 519 25.74 8.41 -9.24
N ALA A 520 26.63 7.61 -9.83
CA ALA A 520 27.81 7.05 -9.14
C ALA A 520 28.78 8.11 -8.58
N LYS A 521 28.96 9.22 -9.32
CA LYS A 521 29.86 10.30 -8.89
C LYS A 521 29.26 11.16 -7.78
N ALA A 522 27.94 11.34 -7.77
CA ALA A 522 27.24 12.03 -6.69
C ALA A 522 27.15 11.18 -5.41
N GLY A 523 26.88 9.88 -5.54
CA GLY A 523 26.83 8.96 -4.39
C GLY A 523 28.14 8.90 -3.60
N GLN A 524 29.30 9.15 -4.23
CA GLN A 524 30.60 9.22 -3.55
C GLN A 524 30.79 10.48 -2.69
N LEU A 525 30.27 11.64 -3.14
CA LEU A 525 30.34 12.91 -2.40
C LEU A 525 29.35 12.94 -1.22
N LEU A 526 28.21 12.26 -1.37
CA LEU A 526 27.12 12.25 -0.39
C LEU A 526 27.38 11.35 0.82
N ARG A 527 28.20 10.31 0.67
CA ARG A 527 28.54 9.36 1.75
C ARG A 527 29.10 10.05 3.00
N ALA A 528 29.85 11.15 2.86
CA ALA A 528 30.49 11.82 3.98
C ALA A 528 29.51 12.56 4.91
N GLY A 529 28.30 12.88 4.43
CA GLY A 529 27.35 13.74 5.13
C GLY A 529 25.94 13.17 5.29
N SER A 530 25.80 11.86 5.06
CA SER A 530 24.51 11.20 5.06
C SER A 530 24.30 10.35 6.32
N ALA A 531 23.09 10.37 6.86
CA ALA A 531 22.72 9.57 8.02
C ALA A 531 21.23 9.16 8.01
N VAL A 532 20.92 8.05 8.67
CA VAL A 532 19.54 7.64 8.98
C VAL A 532 19.30 7.82 10.47
N VAL A 533 18.28 8.58 10.84
CA VAL A 533 17.81 8.71 12.22
C VAL A 533 16.73 7.67 12.45
N SER A 534 16.94 6.82 13.45
CA SER A 534 15.96 5.82 13.84
C SER A 534 15.60 5.84 15.32
N GLY A 535 14.38 5.39 15.61
CA GLY A 535 13.84 5.26 16.95
C GLY A 535 13.91 3.80 17.40
N GLY A 536 14.40 3.54 18.61
CA GLY A 536 14.18 2.25 19.29
C GLY A 536 14.97 1.03 18.79
N TYR A 537 15.88 1.15 17.80
CA TYR A 537 16.81 0.07 17.45
C TYR A 537 18.22 0.58 17.10
N ALA A 538 19.22 -0.02 17.75
CA ALA A 538 20.64 0.25 17.55
C ALA A 538 21.26 -0.57 16.40
N GLY A 539 20.63 -1.68 16.00
CA GLY A 539 21.12 -2.66 15.04
C GLY A 539 20.11 -3.79 14.81
N ALA A 540 20.54 -4.87 14.15
CA ALA A 540 19.74 -6.07 13.87
C ALA A 540 19.10 -6.66 15.15
N GLY A 541 17.79 -6.92 15.11
CA GLY A 541 17.10 -7.69 16.15
C GLY A 541 16.10 -6.96 17.05
N ASN A 542 15.66 -5.73 16.74
CA ASN A 542 14.67 -5.02 17.57
C ASN A 542 13.63 -4.18 16.80
N VAL A 543 13.42 -4.45 15.52
CA VAL A 543 12.31 -3.83 14.78
C VAL A 543 10.99 -4.47 15.21
N THR A 544 10.01 -3.62 15.45
CA THR A 544 8.66 -3.92 15.92
C THR A 544 8.07 -5.16 15.24
N ALA A 545 7.48 -6.03 16.05
CA ALA A 545 7.00 -7.33 15.63
C ALA A 545 5.86 -7.31 14.58
N SER A 546 5.36 -6.16 14.10
CA SER A 546 4.26 -6.07 13.12
C SER A 546 4.62 -5.45 11.75
N LEU A 547 5.90 -5.25 11.44
CA LEU A 547 6.32 -4.53 10.22
C LEU A 547 5.64 -5.07 8.94
N HIS A 548 5.05 -4.14 8.17
CA HIS A 548 4.36 -4.43 6.92
C HIS A 548 3.31 -5.56 7.01
N SER A 549 2.44 -5.47 8.02
CA SER A 549 1.35 -6.40 8.26
C SER A 549 0.04 -5.66 8.54
N ALA A 550 -1.09 -6.39 8.54
CA ALA A 550 -2.36 -5.81 8.97
C ALA A 550 -2.40 -5.50 10.48
N ALA A 551 -1.45 -6.04 11.26
CA ALA A 551 -1.27 -5.71 12.68
C ALA A 551 -0.50 -4.39 12.88
N ASP A 552 0.06 -3.81 11.81
CA ASP A 552 0.72 -2.50 11.81
C ASP A 552 -0.31 -1.35 11.86
N SER A 553 -1.14 -1.35 12.92
CA SER A 553 -2.29 -0.46 13.10
C SER A 553 -2.33 0.11 14.52
N ALA A 554 -2.88 1.32 14.68
CA ALA A 554 -3.11 1.95 15.98
C ALA A 554 -3.96 1.08 16.92
N THR A 555 -4.85 0.28 16.34
CA THR A 555 -5.75 -0.62 17.05
C THR A 555 -5.08 -1.92 17.51
N SER A 556 -3.76 -2.08 17.39
CA SER A 556 -3.02 -3.27 17.87
C SER A 556 -2.67 -3.20 19.38
N GLY A 557 -2.94 -2.07 20.06
CA GLY A 557 -2.76 -1.89 21.50
C GLY A 557 -1.30 -1.91 22.00
N LEU A 558 -0.39 -2.47 21.21
CA LEU A 558 1.04 -2.63 21.47
C LEU A 558 1.90 -1.51 20.85
N GLN A 559 1.31 -0.60 20.06
CA GLN A 559 2.06 0.29 19.15
C GLN A 559 1.59 1.74 19.17
N ALA A 560 0.80 2.17 20.16
CA ALA A 560 0.26 3.54 20.20
C ALA A 560 1.39 4.59 20.10
N LEU A 561 1.28 5.48 19.10
CA LEU A 561 2.21 6.58 18.87
C LEU A 561 1.95 7.70 19.89
N SER A 562 2.97 8.16 20.64
CA SER A 562 2.86 9.31 21.53
C SER A 562 3.11 10.57 20.76
N VAL A 563 2.16 11.49 20.87
CA VAL A 563 2.27 12.86 20.37
C VAL A 563 3.54 13.52 20.90
N ASP A 564 3.87 13.35 22.18
CA ASP A 564 5.00 14.03 22.81
C ASP A 564 6.34 13.50 22.27
N ALA A 565 6.48 12.19 22.12
CA ALA A 565 7.70 11.59 21.57
C ALA A 565 7.93 11.93 20.09
N LEU A 566 6.84 12.01 19.31
CA LEU A 566 6.90 12.44 17.91
C LEU A 566 7.25 13.93 17.79
N THR A 567 6.71 14.76 18.69
CA THR A 567 7.02 16.20 18.73
C THR A 567 8.48 16.44 19.12
N ASP A 568 9.00 15.72 20.10
CA ASP A 568 10.41 15.78 20.50
C ASP A 568 11.33 15.32 19.36
N ALA A 569 10.99 14.21 18.69
CA ALA A 569 11.74 13.72 17.54
C ALA A 569 11.72 14.72 16.36
N ALA A 570 10.57 15.34 16.07
CA ALA A 570 10.45 16.36 15.03
C ALA A 570 11.25 17.62 15.35
N SER A 571 11.27 18.05 16.61
CA SER A 571 12.09 19.19 17.07
C SER A 571 13.59 18.88 16.92
N PHE A 572 14.00 17.65 17.26
CA PHE A 572 15.37 17.18 17.05
C PHE A 572 15.76 17.14 15.57
N VAL A 573 14.91 16.57 14.70
CA VAL A 573 15.16 16.50 13.26
C VAL A 573 15.25 17.90 12.65
N ALA A 574 14.37 18.82 13.01
CA ALA A 574 14.43 20.22 12.58
C ALA A 574 15.75 20.88 13.03
N GLY A 575 16.13 20.71 14.30
CA GLY A 575 17.40 21.19 14.87
C GLY A 575 18.63 20.70 14.12
N LEU A 576 18.68 19.40 13.84
CA LEU A 576 19.78 18.78 13.13
C LEU A 576 19.89 19.28 11.69
N VAL A 577 18.79 19.30 10.94
CA VAL A 577 18.76 19.79 9.55
C VAL A 577 19.14 21.27 9.49
N PHE A 578 18.67 22.09 10.43
CA PHE A 578 19.05 23.50 10.51
C PHE A 578 20.55 23.69 10.78
N THR A 579 21.12 22.90 11.69
CA THR A 579 22.54 22.99 12.03
C THR A 579 23.42 22.53 10.86
N MET A 580 23.03 21.45 10.18
CA MET A 580 23.65 21.01 8.92
C MET A 580 23.56 22.10 7.85
N GLY A 581 22.40 22.77 7.74
CA GLY A 581 22.17 23.87 6.80
C GLY A 581 23.04 25.11 7.05
N ARG A 582 23.33 25.42 8.32
CA ARG A 582 24.17 26.57 8.70
C ARG A 582 25.66 26.31 8.56
N GLN A 583 26.12 25.15 9.01
CA GLN A 583 27.54 24.86 9.16
C GLN A 583 28.14 24.12 7.96
N GLY A 584 27.28 23.48 7.15
CA GLY A 584 27.71 22.54 6.13
C GLY A 584 28.32 21.27 6.72
N ILE A 585 28.85 20.42 5.84
CA ILE A 585 29.54 19.18 6.22
C ILE A 585 30.97 19.30 5.70
N GLN A 586 31.88 19.81 6.54
CA GLN A 586 33.26 20.01 6.12
C GLN A 586 34.00 18.67 6.00
N ALA A 587 34.41 18.33 4.77
CA ALA A 587 35.18 17.12 4.46
C ALA A 587 36.67 17.22 4.86
N SER A 588 37.16 18.40 5.27
CA SER A 588 38.55 18.60 5.70
C SER A 588 38.65 18.49 7.22
N GLY A 589 39.42 17.52 7.72
CA GLY A 589 39.56 17.14 9.13
C GLY A 589 40.19 18.19 10.08
N ALA A 590 39.66 19.41 10.10
CA ALA A 590 39.93 20.38 11.15
C ALA A 590 39.07 20.04 12.37
N SER A 591 39.73 19.47 13.37
CA SER A 591 39.21 18.96 14.65
C SER A 591 38.74 20.06 15.62
N THR A 592 38.05 21.09 15.14
CA THR A 592 37.34 22.01 16.01
C THR A 592 35.87 21.65 15.97
N ALA A 593 35.37 21.05 17.05
CA ALA A 593 33.92 20.94 17.26
C ALA A 593 33.32 22.31 16.93
N PRO A 594 32.44 22.42 15.92
CA PRO A 594 31.87 23.71 15.58
C PRO A 594 31.22 24.25 16.85
N SER A 595 31.50 25.50 17.21
CA SER A 595 30.77 26.16 18.27
C SER A 595 29.31 26.18 17.83
N LEU A 596 28.49 25.31 18.43
CA LEU A 596 27.04 25.34 18.30
C LEU A 596 26.63 26.74 18.79
N GLY A 597 26.41 27.66 17.85
CA GLY A 597 25.52 28.78 18.15
C GLY A 597 24.20 28.15 18.61
N ALA A 598 23.65 28.64 19.72
CA ALA A 598 22.39 28.11 20.25
C ALA A 598 21.37 27.96 19.13
N SER A 599 20.70 26.80 19.03
CA SER A 599 19.62 26.65 18.06
C SER A 599 18.58 27.72 18.37
N PRO A 600 18.02 28.41 17.36
CA PRO A 600 17.03 29.44 17.57
C PRO A 600 15.91 28.95 18.47
N ALA A 601 15.45 29.81 19.38
CA ALA A 601 14.39 29.43 20.33
C ALA A 601 13.08 29.02 19.65
N GLY A 602 12.88 29.41 18.38
CA GLY A 602 11.72 29.06 17.57
C GLY A 602 11.77 27.68 16.91
N LEU A 603 12.89 26.95 16.96
CA LEU A 603 13.05 25.69 16.22
C LEU A 603 12.52 24.48 17.01
N VAL A 604 11.23 24.52 17.35
CA VAL A 604 10.50 23.46 18.07
C VAL A 604 9.26 23.08 17.26
N ALA A 605 9.01 21.79 17.11
CA ALA A 605 7.87 21.29 16.38
C ALA A 605 6.54 21.56 17.12
N SER A 606 5.49 21.84 16.35
CA SER A 606 4.16 22.07 16.91
C SER A 606 3.52 20.76 17.35
N ARG A 607 3.28 20.63 18.66
CA ARG A 607 2.54 19.51 19.24
C ARG A 607 1.13 19.36 18.66
N SER A 608 0.44 20.47 18.39
CA SER A 608 -0.93 20.45 17.85
C SER A 608 -0.98 19.95 16.41
N LEU A 609 0.05 20.25 15.60
CA LEU A 609 0.16 19.72 14.24
C LEU A 609 0.40 18.20 14.28
N VAL A 610 1.31 17.74 15.16
CA VAL A 610 1.58 16.30 15.37
C VAL A 610 0.31 15.58 15.78
N GLU A 611 -0.42 16.11 16.75
CA GLU A 611 -1.70 15.55 17.22
C GLU A 611 -2.75 15.48 16.10
N SER A 612 -2.88 16.55 15.32
CA SER A 612 -3.85 16.61 14.21
C SER A 612 -3.53 15.62 13.11
N LEU A 613 -2.25 15.51 12.70
CA LEU A 613 -1.81 14.52 11.72
C LEU A 613 -2.04 13.09 12.24
N LEU A 614 -1.80 12.86 13.53
CA LEU A 614 -2.01 11.55 14.15
C LEU A 614 -3.47 11.10 14.06
N VAL A 615 -4.41 12.03 14.31
CA VAL A 615 -5.85 11.77 14.15
C VAL A 615 -6.18 11.38 12.71
N CYS A 616 -5.63 12.10 11.72
CA CYS A 616 -5.88 11.84 10.31
C CYS A 616 -5.45 10.43 9.87
N PHE A 617 -4.26 9.99 10.29
CA PHE A 617 -3.72 8.70 9.88
C PHE A 617 -4.26 7.51 10.68
N GLN A 618 -4.80 7.72 11.90
CA GLN A 618 -5.16 6.62 12.80
C GLN A 618 -6.65 6.46 13.04
N GLN A 619 -7.41 7.55 12.94
CA GLN A 619 -8.80 7.58 13.40
C GLN A 619 -9.76 7.92 12.26
N ASP A 620 -9.47 8.99 11.52
CA ASP A 620 -10.41 9.54 10.55
C ASP A 620 -9.68 10.18 9.37
N ALA A 621 -9.83 9.58 8.18
CA ALA A 621 -9.26 10.13 6.95
C ALA A 621 -9.90 11.47 6.53
N ALA A 622 -11.07 11.82 7.09
CA ALA A 622 -11.74 13.11 6.92
C ALA A 622 -11.56 14.04 8.13
N CYS A 623 -10.49 13.82 8.91
CA CYS A 623 -10.11 14.66 10.04
C CYS A 623 -10.19 16.18 9.73
N PRO A 624 -10.36 17.04 10.75
CA PRO A 624 -10.39 18.49 10.57
C PRO A 624 -9.22 19.05 9.76
N LEU A 625 -7.99 18.59 10.04
CA LEU A 625 -6.80 19.03 9.32
C LEU A 625 -6.86 18.67 7.83
N ALA A 626 -7.30 17.46 7.47
CA ALA A 626 -7.40 17.06 6.05
C ALA A 626 -8.42 17.92 5.30
N ARG A 627 -9.59 18.19 5.90
CA ARG A 627 -10.59 19.10 5.30
C ARG A 627 -10.03 20.50 5.12
N GLU A 628 -9.30 20.98 6.11
CA GLU A 628 -8.71 22.32 6.14
C GLU A 628 -7.61 22.51 5.09
N VAL A 629 -6.66 21.57 4.97
CA VAL A 629 -5.54 21.73 4.03
C VAL A 629 -5.89 21.32 2.60
N THR A 630 -6.78 20.34 2.42
CA THR A 630 -7.14 19.85 1.08
C THR A 630 -8.30 20.61 0.45
N GLY A 631 -9.15 21.25 1.26
CA GLY A 631 -10.39 21.89 0.82
C GLY A 631 -11.49 20.92 0.39
N LEU A 632 -11.31 19.61 0.63
CA LEU A 632 -12.27 18.57 0.26
C LEU A 632 -13.29 18.36 1.38
N ASP A 633 -14.53 18.06 0.99
CA ASP A 633 -15.57 17.69 1.93
C ASP A 633 -15.35 16.27 2.50
N GLU A 634 -16.04 15.99 3.60
CA GLU A 634 -15.92 14.73 4.34
C GLU A 634 -16.24 13.49 3.49
N ASN A 635 -17.29 13.55 2.65
CA ASN A 635 -17.67 12.41 1.83
C ASN A 635 -16.61 12.15 0.75
N THR A 636 -16.06 13.21 0.15
CA THR A 636 -14.98 13.09 -0.83
C THR A 636 -13.71 12.52 -0.21
N LEU A 637 -13.32 12.98 0.99
CA LEU A 637 -12.14 12.45 1.70
C LEU A 637 -12.31 10.98 2.09
N GLN A 638 -13.49 10.59 2.60
CA GLN A 638 -13.80 9.20 2.93
C GLN A 638 -13.79 8.32 1.67
N ALA A 639 -14.42 8.78 0.58
CA ALA A 639 -14.41 8.07 -0.69
C ALA A 639 -12.97 7.89 -1.24
N PHE A 640 -12.14 8.92 -1.09
CA PHE A 640 -10.75 8.91 -1.55
C PHE A 640 -9.88 7.97 -0.72
N ALA A 641 -10.07 7.96 0.61
CA ALA A 641 -9.40 7.04 1.53
C ALA A 641 -9.79 5.57 1.31
N LEU A 642 -11.03 5.31 0.89
CA LEU A 642 -11.51 3.97 0.54
C LEU A 642 -11.05 3.50 -0.87
N GLY A 643 -10.31 4.33 -1.60
CA GLY A 643 -9.85 4.03 -2.97
C GLY A 643 -10.93 4.19 -4.05
N SER A 644 -12.14 4.65 -3.71
CA SER A 644 -13.24 4.83 -4.66
C SER A 644 -13.12 6.11 -5.50
N GLY A 645 -12.26 7.04 -5.09
CA GLY A 645 -12.01 8.32 -5.76
C GLY A 645 -10.75 8.32 -6.61
N GLY A 646 -10.76 7.64 -7.76
CA GLY A 646 -9.73 7.81 -8.79
C GLY A 646 -8.71 6.66 -8.88
N GLY A 647 -8.94 5.76 -9.84
CA GLY A 647 -7.92 4.85 -10.39
C GLY A 647 -7.53 3.63 -9.53
N ALA A 648 -7.59 3.70 -8.20
CA ALA A 648 -7.39 2.55 -7.33
C ALA A 648 -8.63 1.64 -7.38
N GLY A 649 -8.44 0.33 -7.52
CA GLY A 649 -9.54 -0.63 -7.53
C GLY A 649 -10.38 -0.57 -6.25
N ASP A 650 -11.64 -0.94 -6.35
CA ASP A 650 -12.55 -1.14 -5.22
C ASP A 650 -11.97 -2.25 -4.31
N TRP A 651 -11.27 -1.86 -3.24
CA TRP A 651 -10.53 -2.78 -2.36
C TRP A 651 -11.43 -3.58 -1.41
N GLY A 652 -12.75 -3.40 -1.48
CA GLY A 652 -13.75 -4.21 -0.80
C GLY A 652 -13.73 -4.09 0.73
N GLY A 653 -14.81 -3.55 1.30
CA GLY A 653 -15.18 -3.77 2.71
C GLY A 653 -14.59 -2.84 3.77
N GLY A 654 -14.12 -1.65 3.40
CA GLY A 654 -13.77 -0.60 4.37
C GLY A 654 -15.00 0.19 4.83
N SER A 655 -15.18 0.39 6.14
CA SER A 655 -16.09 1.43 6.65
C SER A 655 -15.37 2.78 6.62
N ALA A 656 -16.12 3.88 6.49
CA ALA A 656 -15.61 5.26 6.52
C ALA A 656 -14.82 5.63 7.81
N SER A 657 -14.79 4.73 8.79
CA SER A 657 -14.13 4.86 10.10
C SER A 657 -12.81 4.06 10.23
N GLN A 658 -12.23 3.58 9.12
CA GLN A 658 -10.94 2.89 9.12
C GLN A 658 -9.81 3.83 8.68
N PRO A 659 -8.59 3.68 9.25
CA PRO A 659 -7.43 4.43 8.79
C PRO A 659 -7.15 4.12 7.30
N PRO A 660 -6.72 5.12 6.51
CA PRO A 660 -6.47 4.93 5.09
C PRO A 660 -5.31 3.95 4.85
N PRO A 661 -5.40 3.06 3.85
CA PRO A 661 -4.28 2.20 3.49
C PRO A 661 -3.15 3.04 2.90
N LEU A 662 -1.93 2.79 3.36
CA LEU A 662 -0.69 3.43 2.90
C LEU A 662 0.05 2.60 1.85
N PHE A 663 -0.62 1.65 1.22
CA PHE A 663 -0.06 0.96 0.05
C PHE A 663 0.08 1.95 -1.12
N PRO A 664 1.20 1.97 -1.86
CA PRO A 664 1.44 2.92 -2.94
C PRO A 664 0.36 2.86 -4.04
N GLY A 665 -0.26 1.70 -4.22
CA GLY A 665 -1.28 1.49 -5.24
C GLY A 665 -0.69 1.29 -6.62
N ILE A 666 -1.53 1.58 -7.61
CA ILE A 666 -1.20 1.47 -9.02
C ILE A 666 -0.82 2.86 -9.54
N TYR A 667 0.30 2.95 -10.24
CA TYR A 667 0.73 4.21 -10.84
C TYR A 667 -0.27 4.62 -11.93
N SER A 668 -0.76 5.85 -11.81
CA SER A 668 -1.51 6.53 -12.86
C SER A 668 -0.73 7.76 -13.32
N ALA A 669 -0.68 7.99 -14.63
CA ALA A 669 0.03 9.15 -15.15
C ALA A 669 -0.60 10.45 -14.62
N PRO A 670 0.21 11.41 -14.16
CA PRO A 670 -0.27 12.58 -13.43
C PRO A 670 -0.90 13.66 -14.32
N LEU A 671 -1.01 13.47 -15.64
CA LEU A 671 -1.97 14.25 -16.43
C LEU A 671 -2.82 13.35 -17.33
N ALA A 672 -4.11 13.31 -17.05
CA ALA A 672 -5.11 12.98 -18.06
C ALA A 672 -5.50 14.25 -18.82
N THR A 673 -5.26 14.31 -20.14
CA THR A 673 -5.69 15.42 -21.01
C THR A 673 -7.17 15.30 -21.40
N ARG A 674 -8.08 15.28 -20.42
CA ARG A 674 -9.52 15.25 -20.72
C ARG A 674 -10.06 16.69 -20.80
N GLY A 675 -10.57 17.08 -21.97
CA GLY A 675 -11.21 18.40 -22.14
C GLY A 675 -10.25 19.61 -22.20
N GLY A 676 -8.96 19.40 -22.48
CA GLY A 676 -7.98 20.48 -22.64
C GLY A 676 -7.26 20.93 -21.35
N GLY A 677 -7.48 20.26 -20.22
CA GLY A 677 -6.77 20.48 -18.95
C GLY A 677 -5.97 19.26 -18.51
N ALA A 678 -5.07 19.47 -17.54
CA ALA A 678 -4.23 18.46 -16.90
C ALA A 678 -4.76 18.10 -15.50
N THR A 679 -4.84 16.82 -15.13
CA THR A 679 -5.26 16.39 -13.77
C THR A 679 -4.33 15.33 -13.19
N VAL A 680 -3.76 15.61 -12.02
CA VAL A 680 -3.01 14.65 -11.19
C VAL A 680 -4.02 13.80 -10.42
N LEU A 681 -3.82 12.48 -10.38
CA LEU A 681 -4.63 11.55 -9.59
C LEU A 681 -3.79 11.01 -8.44
N PRO A 682 -3.55 11.81 -7.37
CA PRO A 682 -2.81 11.34 -6.21
C PRO A 682 -3.64 10.31 -5.43
N THR A 683 -3.01 9.59 -4.51
CA THR A 683 -3.72 8.91 -3.42
C THR A 683 -4.12 9.90 -2.31
N TRP A 684 -4.96 9.48 -1.37
CA TRP A 684 -5.31 10.30 -0.20
C TRP A 684 -4.07 10.79 0.56
N THR A 685 -3.12 9.89 0.80
CA THR A 685 -1.86 10.18 1.50
C THR A 685 -1.03 11.22 0.75
N GLU A 686 -0.91 11.06 -0.56
CA GLU A 686 -0.13 11.97 -1.41
C GLU A 686 -0.74 13.38 -1.47
N LYS A 687 -2.08 13.48 -1.53
CA LYS A 687 -2.78 14.78 -1.47
C LYS A 687 -2.58 15.45 -0.12
N LEU A 688 -2.81 14.72 0.97
CA LEU A 688 -2.66 15.26 2.33
C LEU A 688 -1.23 15.76 2.57
N ILE A 689 -0.22 14.96 2.21
CA ILE A 689 1.19 15.33 2.36
C ILE A 689 1.52 16.58 1.55
N ARG A 690 1.12 16.61 0.27
CA ARG A 690 1.43 17.73 -0.63
C ARG A 690 0.78 19.03 -0.19
N ASP A 691 -0.49 19.00 0.19
CA ASP A 691 -1.18 20.22 0.62
C ASP A 691 -0.71 20.70 1.98
N THR A 692 -0.35 19.77 2.88
CA THR A 692 0.27 20.13 4.16
C THR A 692 1.62 20.83 3.93
N LEU A 693 2.48 20.27 3.06
CA LEU A 693 3.72 20.92 2.67
C LEU A 693 3.49 22.23 1.91
N ALA A 694 2.44 22.31 1.10
CA ALA A 694 2.08 23.52 0.38
C ALA A 694 1.74 24.64 1.37
N ASN A 695 0.93 24.34 2.39
CA ASN A 695 0.60 25.27 3.47
C ASN A 695 1.82 25.67 4.30
N ILE A 696 2.68 24.71 4.64
CA ILE A 696 3.92 24.95 5.41
C ILE A 696 4.89 25.88 4.65
N THR A 697 5.04 25.68 3.35
CA THR A 697 6.03 26.40 2.53
C THR A 697 5.48 27.62 1.82
N ALA A 698 4.18 27.87 1.98
CA ALA A 698 3.49 28.95 1.31
C ALA A 698 4.05 30.33 1.71
N ASN A 699 4.30 31.14 0.70
CA ASN A 699 4.42 32.58 0.84
C ASN A 699 3.13 33.23 0.34
N VAL A 700 2.33 33.78 1.24
CA VAL A 700 1.07 34.48 0.91
C VAL A 700 1.42 35.84 0.33
N THR A 701 1.58 35.89 -0.99
CA THR A 701 2.01 37.10 -1.71
C THR A 701 0.90 38.12 -1.94
N THR A 702 -0.36 37.74 -1.73
CA THR A 702 -1.53 38.56 -2.04
C THR A 702 -2.65 38.35 -1.02
N SER A 703 -3.37 39.41 -0.65
CA SER A 703 -4.61 39.31 0.14
C SER A 703 -5.83 38.89 -0.69
N THR A 704 -5.61 38.28 -1.86
CA THR A 704 -6.66 37.88 -2.79
C THR A 704 -7.34 36.62 -2.27
N PRO A 705 -8.65 36.68 -1.96
CA PRO A 705 -9.39 35.50 -1.55
C PRO A 705 -9.58 34.55 -2.73
N CYS A 706 -9.59 33.25 -2.47
CA CYS A 706 -9.75 32.22 -3.47
C CYS A 706 -10.61 31.07 -2.95
N ALA A 707 -11.31 30.41 -3.88
CA ALA A 707 -11.92 29.10 -3.63
C ALA A 707 -11.21 28.01 -4.44
N THR A 708 -10.69 28.37 -5.60
CA THR A 708 -9.99 27.47 -6.52
C THR A 708 -8.66 28.05 -6.97
N ASP A 709 -7.73 27.19 -7.40
CA ASP A 709 -6.47 27.62 -8.01
C ASP A 709 -6.67 28.49 -9.26
N ALA A 710 -7.84 28.39 -9.89
CA ALA A 710 -8.19 29.23 -11.03
C ALA A 710 -8.44 30.69 -10.61
N ASP A 711 -8.91 30.94 -9.39
CA ASP A 711 -9.16 32.30 -8.90
C ASP A 711 -7.85 33.05 -8.69
N CYS A 712 -6.81 32.34 -8.25
CA CYS A 712 -5.45 32.88 -8.12
C CYS A 712 -4.77 33.21 -9.45
N ARG A 713 -5.40 32.89 -10.59
CA ARG A 713 -4.86 33.16 -11.93
C ARG A 713 -5.58 34.30 -12.66
N LYS A 714 -6.74 34.76 -12.17
CA LYS A 714 -7.60 35.73 -12.87
C LYS A 714 -7.16 37.19 -12.75
N ASP A 715 -6.47 37.57 -11.68
CA ASP A 715 -6.23 38.99 -11.32
C ASP A 715 -4.80 39.49 -11.53
N GLY A 716 -3.98 38.81 -12.34
CA GLY A 716 -2.55 39.12 -12.45
C GLY A 716 -1.73 38.76 -11.20
N ALA A 717 -2.34 38.03 -10.26
CA ALA A 717 -1.62 37.30 -9.23
C ALA A 717 -0.59 36.35 -9.87
N SER A 718 0.52 36.12 -9.17
CA SER A 718 1.69 35.39 -9.69
C SER A 718 1.26 34.13 -10.46
N PRO A 719 1.81 33.85 -11.66
CA PRO A 719 1.37 32.72 -12.49
C PRO A 719 1.55 31.34 -11.82
N ARG A 720 2.19 31.28 -10.65
CA ARG A 720 2.44 30.11 -9.80
C ARG A 720 1.68 30.15 -8.47
N ALA A 721 0.72 31.06 -8.32
CA ALA A 721 -0.11 31.14 -7.13
C ALA A 721 -1.20 30.06 -7.17
N GLU A 722 -1.37 29.37 -6.05
CA GLU A 722 -2.42 28.39 -5.82
C GLU A 722 -3.29 28.83 -4.65
N CYS A 723 -4.48 28.25 -4.56
CA CYS A 723 -5.40 28.56 -3.49
C CYS A 723 -5.07 27.75 -2.25
N LEU A 724 -4.58 28.42 -1.21
CA LEU A 724 -4.26 27.79 0.06
C LEU A 724 -5.55 27.64 0.86
N GLN A 725 -6.16 26.46 0.80
CA GLN A 725 -7.48 26.18 1.40
C GLN A 725 -7.55 26.55 2.89
N HIS A 726 -6.46 26.34 3.62
CA HIS A 726 -6.34 26.72 5.04
C HIS A 726 -6.56 28.23 5.29
N SER A 727 -5.99 29.09 4.43
CA SER A 727 -6.11 30.54 4.59
C SER A 727 -7.23 31.16 3.75
N GLY A 728 -7.72 30.43 2.73
CA GLY A 728 -8.61 30.96 1.70
C GLY A 728 -7.96 32.05 0.85
N LEU A 729 -6.63 32.13 0.83
CA LEU A 729 -5.87 33.15 0.12
C LEU A 729 -4.95 32.54 -0.94
N CYS A 730 -4.67 33.34 -1.96
CA CYS A 730 -3.68 32.98 -2.97
C CYS A 730 -2.26 33.10 -2.41
N GLY A 731 -1.51 32.01 -2.50
CA GLY A 731 -0.11 31.98 -2.11
C GLY A 731 0.72 31.09 -3.02
N ARG A 732 2.03 31.17 -2.85
CA ARG A 732 3.00 30.39 -3.63
C ARG A 732 3.66 29.38 -2.71
N SER A 733 3.45 28.09 -2.94
CA SER A 733 4.18 27.05 -2.23
C SER A 733 5.37 26.54 -3.03
N SER A 734 6.26 25.79 -2.37
CA SER A 734 7.33 25.04 -3.01
C SER A 734 7.03 23.53 -3.06
N ALA A 735 5.78 23.11 -2.84
CA ALA A 735 5.41 21.70 -2.79
C ALA A 735 5.13 21.14 -4.20
N HIS A 736 5.72 19.98 -4.49
CA HIS A 736 5.75 19.36 -5.82
C HIS A 736 5.42 17.87 -5.74
N TYR A 737 4.80 17.35 -6.80
CA TYR A 737 4.74 15.92 -7.07
C TYR A 737 5.90 15.49 -7.95
N ILE A 738 6.34 14.25 -7.76
CA ILE A 738 7.26 13.56 -8.65
C ILE A 738 6.86 12.09 -8.74
N ASP A 739 6.96 11.51 -9.93
CA ASP A 739 6.59 10.12 -10.16
C ASP A 739 7.34 9.19 -9.19
N ALA A 740 6.59 8.29 -8.56
CA ALA A 740 7.12 7.20 -7.76
C ALA A 740 6.92 5.88 -8.48
N LEU A 741 7.81 5.61 -9.42
CA LEU A 741 7.77 4.46 -10.32
C LEU A 741 9.20 3.99 -10.58
N SER A 742 9.41 2.67 -10.67
CA SER A 742 10.73 2.12 -10.96
C SER A 742 11.38 2.83 -12.15
N PRO A 743 12.64 3.30 -12.04
CA PRO A 743 13.35 3.94 -13.16
C PRO A 743 13.44 3.07 -14.41
N ALA A 744 13.34 1.75 -14.27
CA ALA A 744 13.33 0.82 -15.39
C ALA A 744 12.02 0.88 -16.21
N VAL A 745 10.91 1.35 -15.64
CA VAL A 745 9.66 1.44 -16.39
C VAL A 745 9.73 2.63 -17.35
N VAL A 746 9.55 2.32 -18.64
CA VAL A 746 9.55 3.29 -19.72
C VAL A 746 8.13 3.81 -19.90
N VAL A 747 7.97 5.12 -19.65
CA VAL A 747 6.71 5.83 -19.88
C VAL A 747 6.84 6.61 -21.17
N GLN A 748 5.91 6.39 -22.11
CA GLN A 748 5.79 7.17 -23.34
C GLN A 748 4.46 7.91 -23.31
N GLY A 749 4.51 9.24 -23.15
CA GLY A 749 3.30 10.02 -22.92
C GLY A 749 2.67 9.70 -21.56
N SER A 750 1.43 9.21 -21.54
CA SER A 750 0.71 8.77 -20.33
C SER A 750 0.84 7.28 -20.04
N ASP A 751 1.39 6.49 -20.97
CA ASP A 751 1.23 5.04 -20.94
C ASP A 751 2.56 4.36 -20.55
N PRO A 752 2.60 3.67 -19.39
CA PRO A 752 3.74 2.83 -19.02
C PRO A 752 3.66 1.51 -19.79
N ASN A 753 4.51 1.35 -20.82
CA ASN A 753 4.36 0.27 -21.80
C ASN A 753 5.50 -0.73 -21.82
N ASP A 754 6.66 -0.42 -21.21
CA ASP A 754 7.82 -1.32 -21.26
C ASP A 754 8.69 -1.23 -20.01
N VAL A 755 9.60 -2.19 -19.87
CA VAL A 755 10.62 -2.25 -18.82
C VAL A 755 11.99 -2.39 -19.45
N ASP A 756 12.83 -1.38 -19.24
CA ASP A 756 14.25 -1.40 -19.56
C ASP A 756 15.01 -2.27 -18.55
N THR A 757 15.29 -3.51 -18.96
CA THR A 757 15.98 -4.49 -18.14
C THR A 757 17.43 -4.14 -17.83
N ALA A 758 18.03 -3.18 -18.55
CA ALA A 758 19.39 -2.73 -18.27
C ALA A 758 19.49 -1.89 -16.99
N LEU A 759 18.37 -1.30 -16.54
CA LEU A 759 18.28 -0.48 -15.32
C LEU A 759 17.84 -1.28 -14.08
N LEU A 760 17.54 -2.57 -14.25
CA LEU A 760 17.11 -3.45 -13.17
C LEU A 760 18.29 -4.08 -12.44
N THR A 761 18.20 -4.13 -11.12
CA THR A 761 19.11 -4.90 -10.26
C THR A 761 18.35 -6.09 -9.66
N ALA A 762 19.05 -6.99 -8.99
CA ALA A 762 18.39 -8.05 -8.23
C ALA A 762 17.56 -7.48 -7.06
N GLU A 763 17.97 -6.34 -6.50
CA GLU A 763 17.35 -5.71 -5.32
C GLU A 763 16.17 -4.82 -5.67
N ASP A 764 16.12 -4.28 -6.90
CA ASP A 764 15.13 -3.31 -7.37
C ASP A 764 14.34 -3.82 -8.60
N PRO A 765 13.50 -4.86 -8.44
CA PRO A 765 12.63 -5.31 -9.50
C PRO A 765 11.58 -4.25 -9.88
N ALA A 766 11.18 -4.22 -11.15
CA ALA A 766 10.02 -3.44 -11.58
C ALA A 766 8.75 -4.24 -11.31
N TRP A 767 7.93 -3.79 -10.37
CA TRP A 767 6.67 -4.43 -9.98
C TRP A 767 5.48 -3.90 -10.79
N ALA A 768 4.55 -4.78 -11.09
CA ALA A 768 3.27 -4.47 -11.71
C ALA A 768 2.15 -5.35 -11.13
N GLU A 769 0.94 -4.80 -11.10
CA GLU A 769 -0.27 -5.52 -10.72
C GLU A 769 -1.05 -5.93 -11.98
N PRO A 770 -1.27 -7.24 -12.22
CA PRO A 770 -2.10 -7.71 -13.32
C PRO A 770 -3.55 -7.23 -13.17
N TYR A 771 -4.24 -7.01 -14.29
CA TYR A 771 -5.68 -6.77 -14.26
C TYR A 771 -6.44 -7.96 -13.68
N TRP A 772 -7.43 -7.63 -12.86
CA TRP A 772 -8.29 -8.63 -12.25
C TRP A 772 -9.40 -9.03 -13.21
N SER A 773 -9.99 -10.21 -12.99
CA SER A 773 -11.25 -10.56 -13.64
C SER A 773 -12.37 -9.59 -13.24
N ALA A 774 -13.27 -9.25 -14.16
CA ALA A 774 -14.40 -8.31 -13.91
C ALA A 774 -15.41 -8.75 -12.83
N ARG A 775 -15.25 -9.93 -12.20
CA ARG A 775 -16.13 -10.47 -11.16
C ARG A 775 -15.31 -11.06 -10.04
N ILE A 776 -14.58 -10.21 -9.33
CA ILE A 776 -13.90 -10.60 -8.09
C ILE A 776 -14.87 -10.66 -6.91
N ARG A 777 -14.76 -11.70 -6.08
CA ARG A 777 -15.51 -11.84 -4.80
C ARG A 777 -15.15 -13.11 -4.04
N ALA A 778 -15.42 -13.08 -2.74
CA ALA A 778 -15.51 -14.24 -1.87
C ALA A 778 -16.97 -14.42 -1.43
N GLU A 779 -17.50 -15.63 -1.60
CA GLU A 779 -18.88 -15.98 -1.25
C GLU A 779 -18.90 -17.16 -0.29
N LEU A 780 -19.71 -17.10 0.77
CA LEU A 780 -20.09 -18.25 1.57
C LEU A 780 -21.30 -18.94 0.94
N LEU A 781 -21.29 -20.28 0.93
CA LEU A 781 -22.40 -21.06 0.37
C LEU A 781 -22.57 -22.43 1.04
N ALA A 782 -23.80 -22.93 0.98
CA ALA A 782 -24.13 -24.30 1.33
C ALA A 782 -23.72 -25.25 0.19
N VAL A 783 -22.78 -26.15 0.46
CA VAL A 783 -22.31 -27.18 -0.48
C VAL A 783 -23.11 -28.47 -0.26
N PRO A 784 -23.92 -28.91 -1.23
CA PRO A 784 -24.68 -30.15 -1.13
C PRO A 784 -23.78 -31.38 -1.30
N ALA A 785 -24.26 -32.53 -0.83
CA ALA A 785 -23.55 -33.80 -1.02
C ALA A 785 -23.50 -34.21 -2.51
N PRO A 786 -22.43 -34.87 -2.99
CA PRO A 786 -22.33 -35.45 -4.31
C PRO A 786 -23.46 -36.42 -4.60
N ASP A 787 -23.86 -37.21 -3.60
CA ASP A 787 -24.96 -38.17 -3.74
C ASP A 787 -26.28 -37.48 -4.09
N SER A 788 -26.55 -36.30 -3.50
CA SER A 788 -27.75 -35.54 -3.82
C SER A 788 -27.67 -34.88 -5.21
N GLN A 789 -26.47 -34.49 -5.65
CA GLN A 789 -26.27 -33.99 -7.02
C GLN A 789 -26.48 -35.11 -8.05
N TRP A 790 -25.92 -36.29 -7.84
CA TRP A 790 -26.14 -37.44 -8.72
C TRP A 790 -27.59 -37.90 -8.71
N ALA A 791 -28.26 -37.92 -7.56
CA ALA A 791 -29.69 -38.20 -7.48
C ALA A 791 -30.52 -37.18 -8.27
N ALA A 792 -30.17 -35.89 -8.21
CA ALA A 792 -30.83 -34.84 -8.99
C ALA A 792 -30.61 -35.01 -10.50
N VAL A 793 -29.38 -35.32 -10.92
CA VAL A 793 -29.06 -35.60 -12.34
C VAL A 793 -29.81 -36.82 -12.84
N LEU A 794 -29.83 -37.91 -12.06
CA LEU A 794 -30.57 -39.14 -12.39
C LEU A 794 -32.07 -38.88 -12.46
N ALA A 795 -32.65 -38.16 -11.51
CA ALA A 795 -34.06 -37.79 -11.53
C ALA A 795 -34.40 -36.92 -12.75
N GLY A 796 -33.55 -35.94 -13.09
CA GLY A 796 -33.70 -35.11 -14.29
C GLY A 796 -33.60 -35.92 -15.59
N ALA A 797 -32.63 -36.84 -15.68
CA ALA A 797 -32.46 -37.72 -16.82
C ALA A 797 -33.67 -38.67 -16.99
N LEU A 798 -34.11 -39.31 -15.91
CA LEU A 798 -35.29 -40.18 -15.92
C LEU A 798 -36.57 -39.42 -16.27
N GLY A 799 -36.75 -38.21 -15.73
CA GLY A 799 -37.87 -37.33 -16.07
C GLY A 799 -37.87 -36.95 -17.55
N THR A 800 -36.69 -36.63 -18.11
CA THR A 800 -36.54 -36.30 -19.53
C THR A 800 -36.87 -37.50 -20.42
N VAL A 801 -36.38 -38.70 -20.09
CA VAL A 801 -36.67 -39.93 -20.83
C VAL A 801 -38.16 -40.28 -20.76
N ALA A 802 -38.79 -40.16 -19.58
CA ALA A 802 -40.21 -40.41 -19.41
C ALA A 802 -41.07 -39.43 -20.23
N ALA A 803 -40.73 -38.13 -20.19
CA ALA A 803 -41.41 -37.10 -20.98
C ALA A 803 -41.27 -37.35 -22.48
N ALA A 804 -40.07 -37.70 -22.95
CA ALA A 804 -39.83 -38.06 -24.35
C ALA A 804 -40.62 -39.32 -24.76
N GLY A 805 -40.66 -40.34 -23.89
CA GLY A 805 -41.41 -41.56 -24.13
C GLY A 805 -42.93 -41.33 -24.22
N VAL A 806 -43.49 -40.53 -23.30
CA VAL A 806 -44.90 -40.13 -23.35
C VAL A 806 -45.20 -39.32 -24.60
N THR A 807 -44.34 -38.37 -24.97
CA THR A 807 -44.50 -37.55 -26.17
C THR A 807 -44.48 -38.41 -27.44
N LEU A 808 -43.53 -39.35 -27.54
CA LEU A 808 -43.45 -40.28 -28.68
C LEU A 808 -44.63 -41.25 -28.73
N TRP A 809 -45.08 -41.75 -27.58
CA TRP A 809 -46.29 -42.58 -27.51
C TRP A 809 -47.52 -41.79 -27.93
N TRP A 810 -47.63 -40.53 -27.51
CA TRP A 810 -48.75 -39.65 -27.89
C TRP A 810 -48.72 -39.31 -29.39
N LEU A 811 -47.55 -39.07 -29.97
CA LEU A 811 -47.39 -38.88 -31.43
C LEU A 811 -47.70 -40.16 -32.22
N ARG A 812 -47.50 -41.34 -31.63
CA ARG A 812 -47.69 -42.64 -32.30
C ARG A 812 -49.09 -43.24 -32.12
N CYS A 813 -49.76 -42.94 -31.00
CA CYS A 813 -51.09 -43.45 -30.65
C CYS A 813 -52.19 -42.37 -30.72
N GLY A 814 -51.83 -41.09 -30.61
CA GLY A 814 -52.72 -39.97 -30.82
C GLY A 814 -52.80 -39.64 -32.31
N LYS A 815 -54.01 -39.74 -32.87
CA LYS A 815 -54.34 -39.04 -34.11
C LYS A 815 -54.04 -37.55 -33.89
N ALA A 816 -53.06 -37.00 -34.61
CA ALA A 816 -52.69 -35.58 -34.56
C ALA A 816 -53.84 -34.61 -34.97
N ASP A 817 -55.03 -35.11 -35.29
CA ASP A 817 -56.17 -34.33 -35.78
C ASP A 817 -57.21 -33.96 -34.71
N LEU A 818 -57.00 -34.22 -33.41
CA LEU A 818 -58.06 -34.01 -32.42
C LEU A 818 -57.70 -33.14 -31.21
N VAL A 819 -56.84 -32.13 -31.36
CA VAL A 819 -56.85 -30.91 -30.50
C VAL A 819 -56.34 -29.70 -31.30
N ILE A 820 -57.09 -29.28 -32.31
CA ILE A 820 -57.32 -27.86 -32.60
C ILE A 820 -58.83 -27.67 -32.50
N LEU A 821 -59.31 -27.33 -31.30
CA LEU A 821 -60.55 -26.60 -31.01
C LEU A 821 -60.61 -26.28 -29.52
#